data_AF-A0A9W7PCN8-F1
#
_entry.id   AF-A0A9W7PCN8-F1
#
_cell.length_a   1.000
_cell.length_b   1.000
_cell.length_c   1.000
_cell.angle_alpha   90.00
_cell.angle_beta   90.00
_cell.angle_gamma   90.00
#
_symmetry.space_group_name_H-M   'P 1'
#
loop_
_entity.id
_entity.type
_entity.pdbx_description
1 polymer ?
#
loop_
_entity_poly.entity_id
_entity_poly.type
_entity_poly.pdbx_seq_one_letter_code
_entity_poly.pdbx_strand_id
1 'polypeptide(L)'
;MNFLRKSFNQKIKKLSSSLIVVLLICMNFLIHLPFKAEAATTELKGLGDVSYYNAIIFGDHSATSADIEGAMAVQKNMNASSYTVVAAATGANNLAGATWVDEGYPSLLLGGQFTKAGAGQVIIQDGTVAMTKDGDPDGAMKTSYDRISYKEQAEIDAKFKEFRKDVDGVIGDASKLYTDKPKPNMSFGIGEDVNNPNIYVSSGQTGKKAFDVKDVFLPNVENKDFIVIYSDAEEVSFGGGAILYDTRNTGMATDLINTSQAYDPNSSFTELASKVIWVFPNATKITTKGYGVVGSVFAPNAVVETKGGSINGQAYVGGLHQRDGFEVHNFKFNWPKWNKPAVEKGHLQIKKVDENDENIVLKDAKFDVIDKDNNVVATVTTNEKGIAEVKDLPLGDYFVKEINAPEGYIKVDTPVKVTIDNTNVIELVMKNTRKVENGQFKLLKKDSESGQLLPGAKFDVIDKDGKVVETIVTDDKGEALSKQLPVGSYTLKEVEAPKGYELSSSSVSVDVEANKVVTVDVVNKKISEKVTGQFEIVKVDAKDKTKVLSDAEFEVYKDGKKVAELKTDESGKVMSPKLPLGEYTVKETKAPAGYKLSNKEWKVTIQNEKEVVKVEAENEKILGSLQIIKMDDKDQTKRLAGAKFTLKDAKGNVVKEGITTDKSGTVKVDGLVPGEYTLEETKAPEGYELTKQIIHVTVDGEKVVDVKVTNSKSLGQFEIVKVDAEDKTKVLSDAEFEVYKDGKKVDTLRTDKTGKVVSQKLEPGKYTLKETKAPQGYKLLKEEIEVVVEANKVVEVQVENVKELGSLQVIKKDSESGKVLAGAEFKLKNEAGQVVGEAKTTNKDGVVKFKSLVPGKYTLEETKAPEGYKALEVTVEVNVVANEVVKQEVMNEKVKEEITGQLEITKVDANNTNKTLAGAVFEIWKDGTKIDTLTTNKSGKATSKKLEPGDYTLKEIQAPEGYTLSDKEMKFTISNEKIEVVKLQITNKKDTEKGPEKPGEGTEKPGEGTEKPGEGTEKP
;
A
#
# COMPACT_ATOMS: atom_id res chain seq x y z
N MET A 1 -39.51 -28.15 -39.64
CA MET A 1 -39.62 -28.77 -38.30
C MET A 1 -38.61 -28.14 -37.34
N ASN A 2 -38.75 -26.98 -36.70
CA ASN A 2 -39.84 -26.08 -36.30
C ASN A 2 -40.88 -26.57 -35.29
N PHE A 3 -40.69 -27.76 -34.69
CA PHE A 3 -41.43 -28.12 -33.46
C PHE A 3 -40.60 -28.92 -32.43
N LEU A 4 -39.28 -29.05 -32.64
CA LEU A 4 -38.38 -29.82 -31.76
C LEU A 4 -37.13 -29.04 -31.29
N ARG A 5 -37.05 -27.73 -31.54
CA ARG A 5 -35.97 -26.85 -31.04
C ARG A 5 -36.41 -25.86 -29.95
N LYS A 6 -37.68 -25.95 -29.50
CA LYS A 6 -38.26 -25.12 -28.43
C LYS A 6 -38.53 -25.86 -27.11
N SER A 7 -38.26 -27.17 -27.02
CA SER A 7 -38.57 -27.98 -25.83
C SER A 7 -37.33 -28.48 -25.04
N PHE A 8 -36.12 -28.06 -25.40
CA PHE A 8 -34.90 -28.36 -24.62
C PHE A 8 -34.32 -27.11 -23.92
N ASN A 9 -34.71 -25.90 -24.36
CA ASN A 9 -34.28 -24.61 -23.81
C ASN A 9 -35.21 -24.00 -22.73
N GLN A 10 -36.12 -24.80 -22.16
CA GLN A 10 -36.98 -24.35 -21.05
C GLN A 10 -36.90 -25.22 -19.79
N LYS A 11 -36.06 -26.27 -19.78
CA LYS A 11 -35.79 -27.12 -18.60
C LYS A 11 -34.38 -27.01 -18.01
N ILE A 12 -33.50 -26.16 -18.57
CA ILE A 12 -32.18 -25.79 -18.01
C ILE A 12 -32.17 -24.32 -17.52
N LYS A 13 -33.35 -23.72 -17.31
CA LYS A 13 -33.53 -22.38 -16.71
C LYS A 13 -34.35 -22.39 -15.42
N LYS A 14 -34.50 -23.55 -14.76
CA LYS A 14 -35.30 -23.69 -13.53
C LYS A 14 -34.67 -24.63 -12.48
N LEU A 15 -33.34 -24.75 -12.45
CA LEU A 15 -32.64 -25.57 -11.45
C LEU A 15 -31.29 -25.01 -10.94
N SER A 16 -30.97 -23.73 -11.20
CA SER A 16 -29.80 -23.07 -10.57
C SER A 16 -30.15 -21.81 -9.76
N SER A 17 -31.44 -21.50 -9.60
CA SER A 17 -31.95 -20.33 -8.87
C SER A 17 -32.56 -20.65 -7.50
N SER A 18 -32.43 -21.90 -7.01
CA SER A 18 -32.99 -22.33 -5.72
C SER A 18 -31.96 -22.79 -4.68
N LEU A 19 -30.65 -22.65 -4.96
CA LEU A 19 -29.59 -22.88 -3.96
C LEU A 19 -28.98 -21.55 -3.44
N ILE A 20 -29.17 -20.45 -4.16
CA ILE A 20 -28.66 -19.10 -3.79
C ILE A 20 -29.60 -18.40 -2.78
N VAL A 21 -30.89 -18.74 -2.76
CA VAL A 21 -31.87 -18.07 -1.89
C VAL A 21 -31.92 -18.67 -0.47
N VAL A 22 -31.52 -19.93 -0.28
CA VAL A 22 -31.45 -20.55 1.07
C VAL A 22 -30.16 -20.14 1.82
N LEU A 23 -29.08 -19.81 1.09
CA LEU A 23 -27.84 -19.27 1.68
C LEU A 23 -27.97 -17.79 2.09
N LEU A 24 -28.89 -17.03 1.48
CA LEU A 24 -29.15 -15.62 1.81
C LEU A 24 -30.11 -15.40 2.99
N ILE A 25 -30.84 -16.44 3.43
CA ILE A 25 -31.84 -16.32 4.52
C ILE A 25 -31.26 -16.70 5.90
N CYS A 26 -30.08 -17.32 5.97
CA CYS A 26 -29.39 -17.61 7.25
C CYS A 26 -28.48 -16.47 7.75
N MET A 27 -28.37 -15.35 7.05
CA MET A 27 -27.42 -14.28 7.39
C MET A 27 -28.01 -12.99 7.95
N ASN A 28 -29.31 -12.91 8.22
CA ASN A 28 -29.88 -11.70 8.83
C ASN A 28 -31.05 -12.02 9.77
N PHE A 29 -30.78 -12.24 11.06
CA PHE A 29 -31.63 -11.79 12.18
C PHE A 29 -30.84 -11.75 13.51
N LEU A 30 -30.38 -10.53 13.84
CA LEU A 30 -30.36 -9.82 15.14
C LEU A 30 -29.57 -10.30 16.40
N ILE A 31 -28.57 -9.47 16.75
CA ILE A 31 -28.27 -8.75 18.05
C ILE A 31 -27.46 -9.44 19.20
N HIS A 32 -26.26 -8.84 19.43
CA HIS A 32 -25.41 -8.61 20.65
C HIS A 32 -25.40 -9.59 21.84
N LEU A 33 -24.31 -9.93 22.56
CA LEU A 33 -22.83 -9.69 22.68
C LEU A 33 -22.38 -10.62 23.88
N PRO A 34 -21.11 -10.74 24.34
CA PRO A 34 -19.78 -10.45 23.76
C PRO A 34 -18.81 -11.65 23.83
N PHE A 35 -17.73 -11.67 23.03
CA PHE A 35 -16.36 -11.93 23.52
C PHE A 35 -15.35 -11.42 22.48
N LYS A 36 -14.48 -10.54 22.97
CA LYS A 36 -13.36 -9.87 22.28
C LYS A 36 -12.39 -10.86 21.63
N ALA A 37 -12.05 -10.57 20.38
CA ALA A 37 -10.67 -10.50 19.91
C ALA A 37 -10.66 -9.70 18.59
N GLU A 38 -10.48 -8.38 18.71
CA GLU A 38 -10.08 -7.54 17.58
C GLU A 38 -8.65 -7.90 17.21
N ALA A 39 -8.44 -8.39 15.99
CA ALA A 39 -7.17 -8.22 15.31
C ALA A 39 -7.41 -7.18 14.21
N ALA A 40 -7.55 -5.92 14.64
CA ALA A 40 -7.36 -4.78 13.76
C ALA A 40 -5.90 -4.84 13.28
N THR A 41 -5.69 -4.75 11.97
CA THR A 41 -4.36 -4.50 11.41
C THR A 41 -3.83 -3.17 11.93
N THR A 42 -2.68 -3.19 12.63
CA THR A 42 -2.09 -2.05 13.34
C THR A 42 -1.08 -1.23 12.51
N GLU A 43 -1.14 -1.26 11.18
CA GLU A 43 -0.25 -0.41 10.35
C GLU A 43 -1.02 0.64 9.53
N LEU A 44 -1.77 1.49 10.23
CA LEU A 44 -2.20 2.81 9.72
C LEU A 44 -1.03 3.79 9.50
N LYS A 45 0.20 3.41 9.89
CA LYS A 45 1.40 4.25 9.80
C LYS A 45 1.63 4.81 8.40
N GLY A 46 1.30 4.07 7.35
CA GLY A 46 1.52 4.51 5.97
C GLY A 46 0.62 5.64 5.46
N LEU A 47 -0.28 6.19 6.28
CA LEU A 47 -1.22 7.27 5.92
C LEU A 47 -0.97 8.59 6.68
N GLY A 48 0.23 8.79 7.26
CA GLY A 48 0.57 10.01 8.01
C GLY A 48 -0.20 10.19 9.31
N ASP A 49 -0.03 11.32 10.00
CA ASP A 49 -0.84 11.74 11.15
C ASP A 49 -1.38 13.18 10.95
N VAL A 50 -2.10 13.74 11.93
CA VAL A 50 -2.67 15.10 11.82
C VAL A 50 -1.62 16.21 11.62
N SER A 51 -0.37 15.98 12.01
CA SER A 51 0.72 16.94 11.83
C SER A 51 1.27 16.95 10.41
N TYR A 52 1.17 15.82 9.71
CA TYR A 52 1.66 15.67 8.35
C TYR A 52 0.82 16.46 7.32
N TYR A 53 -0.51 16.44 7.44
CA TYR A 53 -1.41 17.07 6.46
C TYR A 53 -1.61 18.56 6.72
N ASN A 54 -1.41 19.38 5.71
CA ASN A 54 -1.73 20.82 5.77
C ASN A 54 -3.23 21.07 5.82
N ALA A 55 -4.01 20.25 5.12
CA ALA A 55 -5.45 20.33 5.16
C ALA A 55 -6.02 18.94 5.38
N ILE A 56 -6.88 18.81 6.40
CA ILE A 56 -7.73 17.64 6.64
C ILE A 56 -9.17 18.09 6.52
N ILE A 57 -9.87 17.52 5.55
CA ILE A 57 -11.23 17.89 5.19
C ILE A 57 -12.13 16.67 5.47
N PHE A 58 -12.98 16.78 6.49
CA PHE A 58 -13.87 15.69 6.94
C PHE A 58 -15.09 15.47 6.04
N GLY A 59 -15.30 16.35 5.07
CA GLY A 59 -16.38 16.26 4.08
C GLY A 59 -15.86 16.40 2.66
N ASP A 60 -16.63 17.10 1.83
CA ASP A 60 -16.30 17.28 0.41
C ASP A 60 -15.34 18.45 0.22
N HIS A 61 -14.45 18.31 -0.77
CA HIS A 61 -13.55 19.35 -1.21
C HIS A 61 -13.87 19.75 -2.66
N SER A 62 -13.80 21.04 -2.96
CA SER A 62 -13.77 21.49 -4.35
C SER A 62 -12.73 22.58 -4.56
N ALA A 63 -12.02 22.55 -5.68
CA ALA A 63 -11.02 23.55 -5.99
C ALA A 63 -11.06 23.97 -7.47
N THR A 64 -11.01 25.28 -7.72
CA THR A 64 -10.77 25.80 -9.07
C THR A 64 -9.85 26.99 -9.04
N SER A 65 -8.77 26.93 -9.82
CA SER A 65 -7.74 27.97 -9.89
C SER A 65 -7.21 28.32 -8.50
N ALA A 66 -6.62 27.32 -7.85
CA ALA A 66 -6.14 27.37 -6.48
C ALA A 66 -4.99 26.36 -6.30
N ASP A 67 -4.38 26.34 -5.13
CA ASP A 67 -3.33 25.37 -4.80
C ASP A 67 -3.17 25.19 -3.28
N ILE A 68 -2.38 24.18 -2.93
CA ILE A 68 -1.93 23.87 -1.58
C ILE A 68 -0.45 23.52 -1.62
N GLU A 69 0.34 24.17 -0.76
CA GLU A 69 1.80 24.02 -0.72
C GLU A 69 2.27 22.72 -0.04
N GLY A 70 1.36 21.90 0.49
CA GLY A 70 1.71 20.64 1.16
C GLY A 70 0.65 19.55 1.00
N ALA A 71 0.76 18.52 1.84
CA ALA A 71 -0.10 17.34 1.75
C ALA A 71 -1.53 17.64 2.21
N MET A 72 -2.52 16.95 1.65
CA MET A 72 -3.92 17.08 2.06
C MET A 72 -4.63 15.73 2.20
N ALA A 73 -5.64 15.70 3.06
CA ALA A 73 -6.52 14.56 3.26
C ALA A 73 -7.99 14.99 3.08
N VAL A 74 -8.73 14.33 2.20
CA VAL A 74 -10.15 14.55 1.93
C VAL A 74 -10.94 13.27 2.22
N GLN A 75 -11.85 13.33 3.19
CA GLN A 75 -12.60 12.15 3.63
C GLN A 75 -13.62 11.69 2.60
N LYS A 76 -14.29 12.65 1.95
CA LYS A 76 -15.35 12.38 0.96
C LYS A 76 -14.86 12.71 -0.44
N ASN A 77 -15.69 13.37 -1.25
CA ASN A 77 -15.41 13.58 -2.66
C ASN A 77 -14.55 14.81 -2.86
N MET A 78 -13.74 14.79 -3.91
CA MET A 78 -12.92 15.91 -4.35
C MET A 78 -13.30 16.30 -5.78
N ASN A 79 -13.71 17.55 -5.98
CA ASN A 79 -14.04 18.09 -7.29
C ASN A 79 -13.08 19.22 -7.68
N ALA A 80 -12.10 18.96 -8.55
CA ALA A 80 -11.01 19.91 -8.80
C ALA A 80 -10.70 20.16 -10.29
N SER A 81 -10.23 21.37 -10.60
CA SER A 81 -9.73 21.76 -11.93
C SER A 81 -8.76 22.94 -11.82
N SER A 82 -7.63 22.92 -12.54
CA SER A 82 -6.58 23.94 -12.36
C SER A 82 -6.16 24.03 -10.89
N TYR A 83 -5.77 22.90 -10.32
CA TYR A 83 -5.43 22.78 -8.90
C TYR A 83 -4.10 22.05 -8.72
N THR A 84 -3.22 22.55 -7.87
CA THR A 84 -1.95 21.90 -7.58
C THR A 84 -1.91 21.49 -6.11
N VAL A 85 -1.62 20.22 -5.86
CA VAL A 85 -1.26 19.70 -4.54
C VAL A 85 0.26 19.68 -4.44
N VAL A 86 0.79 20.00 -3.26
CA VAL A 86 2.23 20.12 -2.95
C VAL A 86 2.97 21.10 -3.88
N ALA A 87 2.31 22.23 -4.21
CA ALA A 87 2.83 23.25 -5.13
C ALA A 87 4.20 23.85 -4.74
N ALA A 88 4.59 23.73 -3.47
CA ALA A 88 5.87 24.23 -2.98
C ALA A 88 7.10 23.41 -3.43
N ALA A 89 6.90 22.27 -4.10
CA ALA A 89 7.99 21.38 -4.52
C ALA A 89 8.89 21.93 -5.65
N THR A 90 8.58 23.11 -6.23
CA THR A 90 9.40 23.71 -7.32
C THR A 90 10.62 24.52 -6.87
N GLY A 91 10.90 24.68 -5.57
CA GLY A 91 12.10 25.39 -5.09
C GLY A 91 12.13 26.88 -5.46
N ALA A 92 10.98 27.46 -5.79
CA ALA A 92 10.87 28.86 -6.18
C ALA A 92 10.90 29.76 -4.93
N ASN A 93 11.78 30.76 -4.92
CA ASN A 93 12.01 31.70 -3.80
C ASN A 93 10.82 32.68 -3.54
N ASN A 94 9.62 32.38 -4.04
CA ASN A 94 8.42 33.23 -4.00
C ASN A 94 7.23 32.56 -3.29
N LEU A 95 7.42 31.40 -2.66
CA LEU A 95 6.41 30.67 -1.90
C LEU A 95 6.34 31.19 -0.46
N ALA A 96 5.14 31.28 0.10
CA ALA A 96 4.95 31.85 1.43
C ALA A 96 5.26 30.83 2.54
N GLY A 97 5.02 29.54 2.32
CA GLY A 97 5.39 28.46 3.23
C GLY A 97 6.80 27.87 2.97
N ALA A 98 7.24 27.03 3.90
CA ALA A 98 8.49 26.30 3.81
C ALA A 98 8.52 25.38 2.57
N THR A 99 9.70 24.89 2.19
CA THR A 99 9.76 23.83 1.18
C THR A 99 9.10 22.56 1.72
N TRP A 100 8.19 21.96 0.94
CA TRP A 100 7.59 20.68 1.30
C TRP A 100 8.64 19.56 1.31
N VAL A 101 8.54 18.65 2.28
CA VAL A 101 9.43 17.50 2.43
C VAL A 101 8.59 16.22 2.29
N ASP A 102 9.00 15.31 1.41
CA ASP A 102 8.39 13.98 1.29
C ASP A 102 8.80 13.12 2.50
N GLU A 103 7.88 12.95 3.45
CA GLU A 103 8.07 12.08 4.62
C GLU A 103 7.66 10.62 4.37
N GLY A 104 7.37 10.24 3.12
CA GLY A 104 6.97 8.88 2.74
C GLY A 104 5.48 8.56 2.96
N TYR A 105 4.66 9.58 3.20
CA TYR A 105 3.20 9.48 3.32
C TYR A 105 2.49 10.07 2.09
N PRO A 106 1.19 9.80 1.89
CA PRO A 106 0.46 10.29 0.73
C PRO A 106 0.32 11.81 0.76
N SER A 107 0.78 12.48 -0.30
CA SER A 107 0.55 13.91 -0.51
C SER A 107 -0.93 14.23 -0.73
N LEU A 108 -1.70 13.26 -1.22
CA LEU A 108 -3.16 13.30 -1.23
C LEU A 108 -3.73 11.99 -0.68
N LEU A 109 -4.47 12.06 0.41
CA LEU A 109 -5.29 10.96 0.93
C LEU A 109 -6.76 11.22 0.60
N LEU A 110 -7.38 10.41 -0.25
CA LEU A 110 -8.75 10.60 -0.72
C LEU A 110 -9.64 9.40 -0.36
N GLY A 111 -10.67 9.65 0.45
CA GLY A 111 -11.63 8.62 0.87
C GLY A 111 -12.86 8.47 -0.02
N GLY A 112 -13.15 9.42 -0.91
CA GLY A 112 -14.29 9.37 -1.82
C GLY A 112 -13.90 9.44 -3.30
N GLN A 113 -14.83 9.93 -4.12
CA GLN A 113 -14.66 10.04 -5.56
C GLN A 113 -13.91 11.33 -5.92
N PHE A 114 -12.95 11.22 -6.82
CA PHE A 114 -12.38 12.33 -7.54
C PHE A 114 -13.22 12.64 -8.78
N THR A 115 -13.53 13.91 -8.99
CA THR A 115 -14.22 14.40 -10.19
C THR A 115 -13.46 15.59 -10.73
N LYS A 116 -13.23 15.59 -12.05
CA LYS A 116 -12.60 16.71 -12.74
C LYS A 116 -13.64 17.79 -13.02
N ALA A 117 -13.49 18.97 -12.39
CA ALA A 117 -14.49 20.05 -12.42
C ALA A 117 -14.54 20.84 -13.74
N GLY A 118 -13.58 20.65 -14.64
CA GLY A 118 -13.40 21.46 -15.85
C GLY A 118 -12.17 21.06 -16.66
N ALA A 119 -11.80 21.86 -17.67
CA ALA A 119 -10.69 21.53 -18.58
C ALA A 119 -9.29 21.61 -17.92
N GLY A 120 -9.15 22.39 -16.85
CA GLY A 120 -7.89 22.57 -16.12
C GLY A 120 -7.32 21.28 -15.52
N GLN A 121 -6.00 21.17 -15.48
CA GLN A 121 -5.31 20.01 -14.90
C GLN A 121 -5.33 20.05 -13.37
N VAL A 122 -5.29 18.88 -12.75
CA VAL A 122 -5.01 18.74 -11.31
C VAL A 122 -3.65 18.08 -11.20
N ILE A 123 -2.68 18.75 -10.61
CA ILE A 123 -1.28 18.30 -10.56
C ILE A 123 -0.94 17.92 -9.13
N ILE A 124 -0.31 16.76 -8.94
CA ILE A 124 0.17 16.30 -7.64
C ILE A 124 1.68 16.13 -7.77
N GLN A 125 2.42 17.16 -7.37
CA GLN A 125 3.83 17.26 -7.69
C GLN A 125 4.68 16.35 -6.80
N ASP A 126 5.50 15.45 -7.37
CA ASP A 126 6.41 14.57 -6.62
C ASP A 126 5.71 13.79 -5.49
N GLY A 127 4.41 13.56 -5.61
CA GLY A 127 3.54 13.07 -4.53
C GLY A 127 3.05 11.63 -4.72
N THR A 128 2.33 11.13 -3.72
CA THR A 128 1.60 9.86 -3.79
C THR A 128 0.13 10.10 -3.45
N VAL A 129 -0.76 9.58 -4.28
CA VAL A 129 -2.21 9.58 -4.01
C VAL A 129 -2.58 8.27 -3.35
N ALA A 130 -3.08 8.30 -2.13
CA ALA A 130 -3.73 7.16 -1.50
C ALA A 130 -5.25 7.27 -1.66
N MET A 131 -5.87 6.34 -2.39
CA MET A 131 -7.31 6.33 -2.59
C MET A 131 -7.88 4.92 -2.73
N THR A 132 -9.20 4.78 -2.74
CA THR A 132 -9.84 3.49 -3.04
C THR A 132 -9.73 3.16 -4.53
N LYS A 133 -9.86 1.88 -4.88
CA LYS A 133 -9.82 1.43 -6.29
C LYS A 133 -10.87 2.09 -7.17
N ASP A 134 -12.01 2.42 -6.57
CA ASP A 134 -13.12 3.06 -7.26
C ASP A 134 -13.04 4.59 -7.20
N GLY A 135 -12.03 5.18 -6.54
CA GLY A 135 -11.95 6.61 -6.24
C GLY A 135 -11.73 7.52 -7.45
N ASP A 136 -11.29 7.00 -8.60
CA ASP A 136 -11.15 7.75 -9.86
C ASP A 136 -11.58 6.88 -11.05
N PRO A 137 -12.89 6.63 -11.23
CA PRO A 137 -13.40 5.68 -12.23
C PRO A 137 -13.14 6.14 -13.66
N ASP A 138 -13.01 7.45 -13.88
CA ASP A 138 -12.77 8.06 -15.18
C ASP A 138 -11.26 8.20 -15.50
N GLY A 139 -10.38 7.85 -14.56
CA GLY A 139 -8.93 7.98 -14.71
C GLY A 139 -8.45 9.43 -14.91
N ALA A 140 -9.17 10.38 -14.32
CA ALA A 140 -8.91 11.81 -14.48
C ALA A 140 -7.72 12.31 -13.67
N MET A 141 -7.28 11.56 -12.65
CA MET A 141 -6.08 11.80 -11.84
C MET A 141 -4.79 11.37 -12.56
N LYS A 142 -4.84 11.03 -13.86
CA LYS A 142 -3.65 10.69 -14.65
C LYS A 142 -2.94 11.96 -15.13
N THR A 143 -1.88 12.37 -14.45
CA THR A 143 -0.91 13.35 -14.92
C THR A 143 0.50 12.77 -14.99
N SER A 144 1.48 13.59 -15.38
CA SER A 144 2.82 13.14 -15.77
C SER A 144 3.67 12.54 -14.65
N TYR A 145 3.24 12.58 -13.37
CA TYR A 145 4.05 12.20 -12.22
C TYR A 145 3.32 11.40 -11.11
N ASP A 146 2.08 10.94 -11.34
CA ASP A 146 1.26 10.40 -10.24
C ASP A 146 1.65 8.98 -9.81
N ARG A 147 2.00 8.85 -8.53
CA ARG A 147 2.17 7.57 -7.82
C ARG A 147 0.86 7.24 -7.10
N ILE A 148 0.04 6.33 -7.63
CA ILE A 148 -1.24 5.95 -6.99
C ILE A 148 -1.04 4.71 -6.12
N SER A 149 -1.50 4.79 -4.87
CA SER A 149 -1.54 3.72 -3.88
C SER A 149 -3.00 3.41 -3.54
N TYR A 150 -3.43 2.19 -3.81
CA TYR A 150 -4.81 1.78 -3.49
C TYR A 150 -4.93 1.31 -2.05
N LYS A 151 -5.96 1.78 -1.36
CA LYS A 151 -6.30 1.43 0.04
C LYS A 151 -7.75 0.98 0.16
N GLU A 152 -8.04 0.18 1.17
CA GLU A 152 -9.41 -0.22 1.48
C GLU A 152 -10.17 0.95 2.13
N GLN A 153 -11.46 1.11 1.81
CA GLN A 153 -12.28 2.19 2.37
C GLN A 153 -12.24 2.21 3.90
N ALA A 154 -12.29 1.02 4.52
CA ALA A 154 -12.25 0.87 5.97
C ALA A 154 -10.94 1.41 6.60
N GLU A 155 -9.80 1.31 5.91
CA GLU A 155 -8.51 1.86 6.38
C GLU A 155 -8.52 3.39 6.35
N ILE A 156 -9.01 3.96 5.24
CA ILE A 156 -9.14 5.41 5.09
C ILE A 156 -10.13 5.97 6.12
N ASP A 157 -11.30 5.35 6.26
CA ASP A 157 -12.31 5.74 7.25
C ASP A 157 -11.77 5.64 8.69
N ALA A 158 -11.02 4.60 9.01
CA ALA A 158 -10.36 4.46 10.31
C ALA A 158 -9.37 5.60 10.55
N LYS A 159 -8.60 6.00 9.52
CA LYS A 159 -7.66 7.10 9.63
C LYS A 159 -8.34 8.46 9.81
N PHE A 160 -9.44 8.74 9.11
CA PHE A 160 -10.20 9.97 9.34
C PHE A 160 -10.87 10.00 10.72
N LYS A 161 -11.24 8.85 11.30
CA LYS A 161 -11.69 8.79 12.70
C LYS A 161 -10.58 9.16 13.68
N GLU A 162 -9.34 8.73 13.43
CA GLU A 162 -8.16 9.13 14.20
C GLU A 162 -7.92 10.64 14.08
N PHE A 163 -7.88 11.18 12.86
CA PHE A 163 -7.75 12.62 12.64
C PHE A 163 -8.83 13.42 13.36
N ARG A 164 -10.08 12.94 13.28
CA ARG A 164 -11.22 13.61 13.90
C ARG A 164 -11.07 13.64 15.42
N LYS A 165 -10.65 12.52 16.00
CA LYS A 165 -10.41 12.41 17.45
C LYS A 165 -9.34 13.40 17.92
N ASP A 166 -8.23 13.52 17.20
CA ASP A 166 -7.14 14.42 17.58
C ASP A 166 -7.58 15.89 17.47
N VAL A 167 -8.28 16.24 16.39
CA VAL A 167 -8.86 17.58 16.17
C VAL A 167 -9.89 17.93 17.23
N ASP A 168 -10.82 17.01 17.54
CA ASP A 168 -11.83 17.21 18.59
C ASP A 168 -11.17 17.31 19.98
N GLY A 169 -10.03 16.65 20.20
CA GLY A 169 -9.20 16.80 21.40
C GLY A 169 -8.65 18.22 21.57
N VAL A 170 -8.04 18.78 20.51
CA VAL A 170 -7.57 20.18 20.49
C VAL A 170 -8.71 21.14 20.79
N ILE A 171 -9.87 20.94 20.16
CA ILE A 171 -11.07 21.76 20.38
C ILE A 171 -11.55 21.66 21.84
N GLY A 172 -11.59 20.44 22.39
CA GLY A 172 -11.98 20.19 23.76
C GLY A 172 -11.07 20.89 24.76
N ASP A 173 -9.75 20.89 24.52
CA ASP A 173 -8.80 21.58 25.38
C ASP A 173 -8.87 23.10 25.22
N ALA A 174 -8.94 23.61 24.00
CA ALA A 174 -9.12 25.03 23.72
C ALA A 174 -10.40 25.60 24.35
N SER A 175 -11.48 24.81 24.42
CA SER A 175 -12.75 25.24 25.04
C SER A 175 -12.67 25.49 26.54
N LYS A 176 -11.63 24.97 27.22
CA LYS A 176 -11.40 25.15 28.65
C LYS A 176 -10.53 26.37 28.95
N LEU A 177 -9.87 26.92 27.93
CA LEU A 177 -8.99 28.07 28.08
C LEU A 177 -9.82 29.34 28.21
N TYR A 178 -9.45 30.19 29.16
CA TYR A 178 -10.04 31.51 29.35
C TYR A 178 -9.05 32.45 30.03
N THR A 179 -9.19 33.74 29.73
CA THR A 179 -8.43 34.80 30.38
C THR A 179 -9.37 35.67 31.22
N ASP A 180 -8.93 36.03 32.43
CA ASP A 180 -9.56 37.05 33.27
C ASP A 180 -8.85 38.42 33.16
N LYS A 181 -7.72 38.47 32.44
CA LYS A 181 -6.81 39.63 32.31
C LYS A 181 -6.48 39.89 30.84
N PRO A 182 -7.45 40.40 30.06
CA PRO A 182 -7.20 40.77 28.68
C PRO A 182 -6.13 41.87 28.58
N LYS A 183 -5.22 41.76 27.62
CA LYS A 183 -4.22 42.79 27.34
C LYS A 183 -4.90 44.00 26.69
N PRO A 184 -4.61 45.24 27.15
CA PRO A 184 -5.19 46.44 26.56
C PRO A 184 -4.93 46.51 25.05
N ASN A 185 -5.92 47.03 24.30
CA ASN A 185 -5.91 47.24 22.86
C ASN A 185 -5.81 45.98 21.98
N MET A 186 -5.60 44.79 22.53
CA MET A 186 -5.53 43.56 21.75
C MET A 186 -6.91 43.14 21.25
N SER A 187 -6.96 42.58 20.04
CA SER A 187 -8.20 42.09 19.46
C SER A 187 -8.80 40.97 20.30
N PHE A 188 -10.13 40.85 20.27
CA PHE A 188 -10.88 39.79 20.94
C PHE A 188 -10.55 39.61 22.43
N GLY A 189 -10.08 40.66 23.12
CA GLY A 189 -9.71 40.58 24.52
C GLY A 189 -8.66 39.49 24.80
N ILE A 190 -7.67 39.33 23.91
CA ILE A 190 -6.59 38.37 24.07
C ILE A 190 -5.80 38.69 25.35
N GLY A 191 -5.63 37.69 26.21
CA GLY A 191 -4.90 37.78 27.49
C GLY A 191 -4.30 36.44 27.87
N GLU A 192 -3.55 36.39 28.96
CA GLU A 192 -2.96 35.13 29.46
C GLU A 192 -4.07 34.20 29.94
N ASP A 193 -4.01 32.92 29.56
CA ASP A 193 -4.90 31.91 30.13
C ASP A 193 -4.66 31.79 31.64
N VAL A 194 -5.74 31.61 32.40
CA VAL A 194 -5.69 31.57 33.87
C VAL A 194 -4.92 30.35 34.39
N ASN A 195 -4.98 29.23 33.66
CA ASN A 195 -4.39 27.95 34.08
C ASN A 195 -3.07 27.65 33.38
N ASN A 196 -2.79 28.29 32.24
CA ASN A 196 -1.57 28.09 31.47
C ASN A 196 -0.98 29.43 31.01
N PRO A 197 -0.01 30.00 31.76
CA PRO A 197 0.56 31.30 31.43
C PRO A 197 1.35 31.31 30.10
N ASN A 198 1.69 30.16 29.51
CA ASN A 198 2.35 30.11 28.20
C ASN A 198 1.39 30.29 27.04
N ILE A 199 0.08 30.25 27.28
CA ILE A 199 -0.95 30.40 26.26
C ILE A 199 -1.62 31.76 26.42
N TYR A 200 -1.73 32.49 25.32
CA TYR A 200 -2.73 33.54 25.22
C TYR A 200 -4.04 32.99 24.70
N VAL A 201 -5.16 33.49 25.20
CA VAL A 201 -6.49 33.09 24.76
C VAL A 201 -7.40 34.32 24.62
N SER A 202 -8.25 34.32 23.59
CA SER A 202 -9.28 35.35 23.40
C SER A 202 -10.41 35.25 24.43
N SER A 203 -11.08 36.36 24.70
CA SER A 203 -12.29 36.42 25.54
C SER A 203 -13.47 37.06 24.78
N GLY A 204 -14.69 36.79 25.26
CA GLY A 204 -15.90 37.48 24.80
C GLY A 204 -16.36 37.17 23.37
N GLN A 205 -15.92 36.05 22.78
CA GLN A 205 -16.39 35.58 21.46
C GLN A 205 -17.37 34.38 21.56
N THR A 206 -17.81 34.04 22.78
CA THR A 206 -18.82 33.01 23.03
C THR A 206 -20.24 33.58 23.07
N GLY A 207 -21.25 32.77 22.73
CA GLY A 207 -22.65 33.16 22.67
C GLY A 207 -23.04 34.03 21.47
N LYS A 208 -22.17 34.15 20.45
CA LYS A 208 -22.42 34.94 19.24
C LYS A 208 -22.99 34.06 18.13
N LYS A 209 -23.97 34.56 17.37
CA LYS A 209 -24.46 33.86 16.18
C LYS A 209 -23.45 33.88 15.03
N ALA A 210 -22.79 35.01 14.84
CA ALA A 210 -21.79 35.22 13.80
C ALA A 210 -20.51 35.87 14.37
N PHE A 211 -19.37 35.54 13.79
CA PHE A 211 -18.06 36.09 14.15
C PHE A 211 -17.34 36.67 12.93
N ASP A 212 -17.29 38.00 12.85
CA ASP A 212 -16.63 38.74 11.78
C ASP A 212 -15.20 39.13 12.17
N VAL A 213 -14.22 38.58 11.44
CA VAL A 213 -12.79 38.85 11.60
C VAL A 213 -12.35 39.89 10.56
N LYS A 214 -11.77 40.99 11.02
CA LYS A 214 -11.24 42.11 10.21
C LYS A 214 -9.79 42.39 10.58
N ASP A 215 -9.43 43.61 10.95
CA ASP A 215 -8.13 43.91 11.53
C ASP A 215 -7.98 43.15 12.85
N VAL A 216 -6.86 42.44 13.00
CA VAL A 216 -6.56 41.61 14.16
C VAL A 216 -5.24 42.07 14.74
N PHE A 217 -5.27 42.56 15.97
CA PHE A 217 -4.11 43.04 16.70
C PHE A 217 -3.68 42.02 17.75
N LEU A 218 -2.46 41.49 17.59
CA LEU A 218 -1.88 40.40 18.38
C LEU A 218 -0.73 40.90 19.28
N PRO A 219 -0.61 40.37 20.51
CA PRO A 219 0.50 40.68 21.43
C PRO A 219 1.78 39.93 21.04
N ASN A 220 2.96 40.40 21.50
CA ASN A 220 4.24 39.68 21.40
C ASN A 220 4.13 38.23 21.90
N VAL A 221 4.62 37.27 21.12
CA VAL A 221 4.56 35.82 21.44
C VAL A 221 5.93 35.17 21.70
N GLU A 222 7.00 35.93 21.92
CA GLU A 222 8.36 35.41 22.08
C GLU A 222 8.43 34.31 23.15
N ASN A 223 7.83 34.57 24.33
CA ASN A 223 7.76 33.66 25.47
C ASN A 223 6.42 32.92 25.58
N LYS A 224 5.67 32.80 24.48
CA LYS A 224 4.38 32.12 24.45
C LYS A 224 4.40 30.98 23.46
N ASP A 225 3.69 29.92 23.81
CA ASP A 225 3.56 28.73 22.96
C ASP A 225 2.47 28.95 21.91
N PHE A 226 1.32 29.53 22.30
CA PHE A 226 0.19 29.75 21.38
C PHE A 226 -0.61 31.02 21.68
N ILE A 227 -1.29 31.53 20.65
CA ILE A 227 -2.48 32.39 20.77
C ILE A 227 -3.69 31.57 20.30
N VAL A 228 -4.63 31.34 21.20
CA VAL A 228 -5.88 30.62 20.92
C VAL A 228 -7.02 31.62 20.76
N ILE A 229 -7.55 31.71 19.55
CA ILE A 229 -8.75 32.51 19.26
C ILE A 229 -9.93 31.56 19.14
N TYR A 230 -10.78 31.56 20.16
CA TYR A 230 -11.90 30.63 20.30
C TYR A 230 -13.23 31.35 20.12
N SER A 231 -14.14 30.80 19.32
CA SER A 231 -15.53 31.26 19.21
C SER A 231 -16.48 30.10 18.95
N ASP A 232 -17.65 30.12 19.60
CA ASP A 232 -18.71 29.12 19.44
C ASP A 232 -19.76 29.51 18.39
N ALA A 233 -19.45 30.50 17.53
CA ALA A 233 -20.35 31.00 16.51
C ALA A 233 -20.62 29.96 15.40
N GLU A 234 -21.84 29.99 14.86
CA GLU A 234 -22.26 29.10 13.77
C GLU A 234 -21.74 29.56 12.40
N GLU A 235 -21.54 30.87 12.25
CA GLU A 235 -21.02 31.51 11.03
C GLU A 235 -19.78 32.36 11.33
N VAL A 236 -18.70 32.16 10.58
CA VAL A 236 -17.46 32.96 10.71
C VAL A 236 -17.10 33.60 9.37
N SER A 237 -16.68 34.86 9.38
CA SER A 237 -16.26 35.56 8.16
C SER A 237 -14.93 36.26 8.36
N PHE A 238 -13.91 35.89 7.58
CA PHE A 238 -12.65 36.61 7.45
C PHE A 238 -12.74 37.60 6.28
N GLY A 239 -12.86 38.89 6.58
CA GLY A 239 -13.11 39.90 5.55
C GLY A 239 -12.36 41.21 5.75
N GLY A 240 -11.54 41.57 4.76
CA GLY A 240 -10.95 42.91 4.58
C GLY A 240 -10.35 43.54 5.84
N GLY A 241 -9.13 43.14 6.18
CA GLY A 241 -8.34 43.69 7.28
C GLY A 241 -6.91 43.14 7.26
N ALA A 242 -6.08 43.58 8.21
CA ALA A 242 -4.69 43.15 8.34
C ALA A 242 -4.37 42.59 9.73
N ILE A 243 -3.25 41.87 9.81
CA ILE A 243 -2.70 41.37 11.08
C ILE A 243 -1.65 42.36 11.56
N LEU A 244 -1.94 43.00 12.70
CA LEU A 244 -1.08 43.92 13.39
C LEU A 244 -0.38 43.15 14.53
N TYR A 245 0.94 43.33 14.69
CA TYR A 245 1.72 42.57 15.68
C TYR A 245 2.60 43.50 16.51
N ASP A 246 2.53 43.37 17.83
CA ASP A 246 3.39 44.08 18.78
C ASP A 246 4.66 43.26 19.06
N THR A 247 5.63 43.29 18.15
CA THR A 247 6.93 42.62 18.31
C THR A 247 7.74 43.12 19.51
N ARG A 248 7.46 44.31 20.05
CA ARG A 248 8.31 44.96 21.08
C ARG A 248 7.64 45.10 22.46
N ASN A 249 6.49 44.45 22.69
CA ASN A 249 5.73 44.55 23.94
C ASN A 249 5.38 46.00 24.34
N THR A 250 5.09 46.85 23.37
CA THR A 250 4.78 48.29 23.57
C THR A 250 3.31 48.57 23.85
N GLY A 251 2.41 47.59 23.64
CA GLY A 251 0.96 47.77 23.65
C GLY A 251 0.39 48.45 22.39
N MET A 252 1.22 48.63 21.36
CA MET A 252 0.88 49.20 20.05
C MET A 252 1.44 48.31 18.93
N ALA A 253 0.85 48.39 17.72
CA ALA A 253 1.35 47.64 16.58
C ALA A 253 2.74 48.17 16.16
N THR A 254 3.76 47.32 16.23
CA THR A 254 5.13 47.65 15.79
C THR A 254 5.51 46.95 14.49
N ASP A 255 4.64 46.07 14.00
CA ASP A 255 4.79 45.35 12.74
C ASP A 255 3.43 45.13 12.06
N LEU A 256 3.45 45.09 10.73
CA LEU A 256 2.30 44.78 9.87
C LEU A 256 2.64 43.50 9.11
N ILE A 257 1.91 42.42 9.39
CA ILE A 257 2.25 41.12 8.85
C ILE A 257 1.84 41.03 7.37
N ASN A 258 2.84 40.89 6.50
CA ASN A 258 2.64 40.62 5.08
C ASN A 258 2.39 39.13 4.87
N THR A 259 1.12 38.73 4.72
CA THR A 259 0.71 37.33 4.54
C THR A 259 0.99 36.76 3.15
N SER A 260 1.62 37.55 2.27
CA SER A 260 2.05 37.15 0.92
C SER A 260 3.56 37.22 0.75
N GLN A 261 4.32 37.44 1.84
CA GLN A 261 5.78 37.42 1.75
C GLN A 261 6.30 36.00 1.56
N ALA A 262 7.46 35.87 0.90
CA ALA A 262 8.15 34.59 0.79
C ALA A 262 8.58 34.06 2.15
N TYR A 263 8.66 32.74 2.28
CA TYR A 263 9.02 32.07 3.52
C TYR A 263 10.38 32.54 4.06
N ASP A 264 10.37 33.04 5.29
CA ASP A 264 11.57 33.34 6.08
C ASP A 264 11.36 32.79 7.50
N PRO A 265 12.18 31.82 7.94
CA PRO A 265 12.05 31.21 9.27
C PRO A 265 12.22 32.20 10.43
N ASN A 266 12.84 33.36 10.19
CA ASN A 266 13.08 34.37 11.22
C ASN A 266 12.10 35.55 11.15
N SER A 267 11.10 35.50 10.27
CA SER A 267 10.12 36.58 10.12
C SER A 267 8.98 36.49 11.13
N SER A 268 8.42 37.65 11.49
CA SER A 268 7.23 37.76 12.35
C SER A 268 6.03 36.96 11.82
N PHE A 269 5.87 36.89 10.50
CA PHE A 269 4.82 36.12 9.84
C PHE A 269 4.95 34.63 10.15
N THR A 270 6.15 34.05 9.97
CA THR A 270 6.40 32.63 10.27
C THR A 270 6.27 32.34 11.76
N GLU A 271 6.74 33.24 12.62
CA GLU A 271 6.55 33.12 14.07
C GLU A 271 5.06 32.98 14.41
N LEU A 272 4.23 33.90 13.92
CA LEU A 272 2.79 33.91 14.20
C LEU A 272 2.05 32.75 13.53
N ALA A 273 2.38 32.41 12.27
CA ALA A 273 1.72 31.32 11.54
C ALA A 273 1.84 29.97 12.26
N SER A 274 2.92 29.75 13.02
CA SER A 274 3.13 28.52 13.81
C SER A 274 2.46 28.52 15.20
N LYS A 275 2.09 29.70 15.73
CA LYS A 275 1.61 29.91 17.11
C LYS A 275 0.15 30.33 17.22
N VAL A 276 -0.43 30.94 16.18
CA VAL A 276 -1.83 31.37 16.19
C VAL A 276 -2.72 30.18 15.81
N ILE A 277 -3.80 29.97 16.55
CA ILE A 277 -4.86 29.05 16.17
C ILE A 277 -6.25 29.66 16.32
N TRP A 278 -7.11 29.29 15.39
CA TRP A 278 -8.51 29.66 15.31
C TRP A 278 -9.37 28.44 15.58
N VAL A 279 -10.20 28.47 16.60
CA VAL A 279 -10.97 27.30 17.07
C VAL A 279 -12.46 27.61 17.04
N PHE A 280 -13.19 26.90 16.17
CA PHE A 280 -14.59 27.14 15.87
C PHE A 280 -15.40 25.83 15.91
N PRO A 281 -15.69 25.27 17.10
CA PRO A 281 -16.35 23.97 17.25
C PRO A 281 -17.73 23.87 16.57
N ASN A 282 -18.50 24.94 16.66
CA ASN A 282 -19.90 24.98 16.23
C ASN A 282 -20.08 25.60 14.84
N ALA A 283 -19.01 26.12 14.23
CA ALA A 283 -19.11 26.73 12.93
C ALA A 283 -19.58 25.68 11.91
N THR A 284 -20.59 26.05 11.14
CA THR A 284 -21.09 25.28 10.00
C THR A 284 -20.68 25.95 8.68
N LYS A 285 -20.37 27.25 8.72
CA LYS A 285 -19.94 28.03 7.58
C LYS A 285 -18.81 28.99 7.95
N ILE A 286 -17.76 28.99 7.12
CA ILE A 286 -16.69 29.99 7.17
C ILE A 286 -16.58 30.64 5.79
N THR A 287 -16.43 31.96 5.71
CA THR A 287 -16.18 32.65 4.44
C THR A 287 -14.90 33.47 4.48
N THR A 288 -14.13 33.48 3.39
CA THR A 288 -12.98 34.39 3.22
C THR A 288 -13.24 35.39 2.08
N LYS A 289 -12.74 36.62 2.23
CA LYS A 289 -12.81 37.67 1.20
C LYS A 289 -11.44 38.32 1.01
N GLY A 290 -10.53 37.64 0.31
CA GLY A 290 -9.17 38.12 0.09
C GLY A 290 -8.30 38.22 1.34
N TYR A 291 -8.70 37.54 2.44
CA TYR A 291 -8.02 37.66 3.74
C TYR A 291 -6.94 36.59 3.88
N GLY A 292 -5.73 36.98 4.30
CA GLY A 292 -4.67 36.04 4.68
C GLY A 292 -4.80 35.64 6.14
N VAL A 293 -5.41 34.48 6.40
CA VAL A 293 -5.57 33.96 7.76
C VAL A 293 -4.21 33.51 8.28
N VAL A 294 -3.71 34.10 9.37
CA VAL A 294 -2.45 33.68 10.00
C VAL A 294 -2.76 32.64 11.07
N GLY A 295 -2.13 31.46 10.98
CA GLY A 295 -2.32 30.38 11.92
C GLY A 295 -3.24 29.26 11.44
N SER A 296 -3.32 28.21 12.25
CA SER A 296 -4.11 27.01 11.94
C SER A 296 -5.59 27.18 12.30
N VAL A 297 -6.49 26.58 11.52
CA VAL A 297 -7.95 26.67 11.68
C VAL A 297 -8.53 25.31 12.04
N PHE A 298 -9.18 25.22 13.19
CA PHE A 298 -9.87 24.04 13.72
C PHE A 298 -11.39 24.27 13.68
N ALA A 299 -12.05 23.79 12.63
CA ALA A 299 -13.49 23.94 12.40
C ALA A 299 -14.07 22.70 11.68
N PRO A 300 -14.01 21.51 12.29
CA PRO A 300 -14.22 20.22 11.60
C PRO A 300 -15.66 20.00 11.10
N ASN A 301 -16.60 20.87 11.46
CA ASN A 301 -17.99 20.83 11.02
C ASN A 301 -18.30 21.92 9.98
N ALA A 302 -17.37 22.84 9.72
CA ALA A 302 -17.62 24.00 8.89
C ALA A 302 -17.24 23.76 7.43
N VAL A 303 -18.08 24.24 6.52
CA VAL A 303 -17.72 24.39 5.11
C VAL A 303 -17.08 25.76 4.91
N VAL A 304 -15.84 25.79 4.43
CA VAL A 304 -15.10 27.02 4.12
C VAL A 304 -15.34 27.41 2.66
N GLU A 305 -16.01 28.54 2.44
CA GLU A 305 -16.21 29.15 1.12
C GLU A 305 -15.22 30.29 0.91
N THR A 306 -14.30 30.14 -0.03
CA THR A 306 -13.25 31.13 -0.26
C THR A 306 -13.59 32.07 -1.41
N LYS A 307 -13.18 33.34 -1.30
CA LYS A 307 -13.14 34.32 -2.41
C LYS A 307 -11.78 35.03 -2.38
N GLY A 308 -10.74 34.29 -2.77
CA GLY A 308 -9.34 34.70 -2.64
C GLY A 308 -8.85 34.78 -1.18
N GLY A 309 -7.54 35.02 -1.00
CA GLY A 309 -6.87 35.02 0.30
C GLY A 309 -6.09 33.73 0.54
N SER A 310 -5.75 33.45 1.80
CA SER A 310 -5.02 32.22 2.14
C SER A 310 -5.28 31.74 3.57
N ILE A 311 -4.98 30.47 3.85
CA ILE A 311 -4.72 29.98 5.21
C ILE A 311 -3.21 29.74 5.33
N ASN A 312 -2.58 30.46 6.25
CA ASN A 312 -1.15 30.41 6.55
C ASN A 312 -0.94 29.58 7.83
N GLY A 313 -1.26 28.30 7.73
CA GLY A 313 -1.36 27.34 8.83
C GLY A 313 -2.01 26.04 8.36
N GLN A 314 -2.35 25.14 9.29
CA GLN A 314 -3.07 23.91 8.98
C GLN A 314 -4.59 24.13 9.03
N ALA A 315 -5.35 23.48 8.14
CA ALA A 315 -6.80 23.57 8.07
C ALA A 315 -7.46 22.23 8.42
N TYR A 316 -8.26 22.19 9.49
CA TYR A 316 -9.04 21.04 9.92
C TYR A 316 -10.53 21.38 9.82
N VAL A 317 -11.15 21.07 8.66
CA VAL A 317 -12.46 21.63 8.29
C VAL A 317 -13.45 20.58 7.83
N GLY A 318 -14.76 20.89 7.92
CA GLY A 318 -15.83 20.00 7.46
C GLY A 318 -15.99 19.97 5.95
N GLY A 319 -15.60 21.02 5.25
CA GLY A 319 -15.55 21.11 3.79
C GLY A 319 -14.70 22.29 3.37
N LEU A 320 -14.10 22.25 2.17
CA LEU A 320 -13.28 23.35 1.67
C LEU A 320 -13.57 23.59 0.20
N HIS A 321 -14.05 24.80 -0.13
CA HIS A 321 -14.31 25.25 -1.48
C HIS A 321 -13.31 26.34 -1.88
N GLN A 322 -12.16 25.94 -2.41
CA GLN A 322 -11.10 26.84 -2.89
C GLN A 322 -11.47 27.43 -4.26
N ARG A 323 -11.47 28.76 -4.35
CA ARG A 323 -11.80 29.55 -5.56
C ARG A 323 -10.94 30.81 -5.58
N ASP A 324 -10.87 31.43 -6.75
CA ASP A 324 -10.32 32.79 -6.94
C ASP A 324 -8.87 32.95 -6.44
N GLY A 325 -8.03 31.94 -6.64
CA GLY A 325 -6.61 31.98 -6.24
C GLY A 325 -6.38 31.77 -4.75
N PHE A 326 -7.30 31.12 -4.03
CA PHE A 326 -7.11 30.85 -2.61
C PHE A 326 -6.05 29.76 -2.36
N GLU A 327 -5.08 30.07 -1.52
CA GLU A 327 -3.93 29.22 -1.22
C GLU A 327 -3.99 28.65 0.21
N VAL A 328 -3.49 27.43 0.40
CA VAL A 328 -3.22 26.86 1.74
C VAL A 328 -1.71 26.64 1.86
N HIS A 329 -1.07 27.47 2.68
CA HIS A 329 0.38 27.45 2.87
C HIS A 329 0.79 26.45 3.96
N ASN A 330 2.01 25.93 3.87
CA ASN A 330 2.44 24.79 4.66
C ASN A 330 3.07 25.09 6.03
N PHE A 331 2.56 26.11 6.71
CA PHE A 331 2.93 26.39 8.10
C PHE A 331 2.35 25.31 9.02
N LYS A 332 3.21 24.65 9.78
CA LYS A 332 2.82 23.57 10.68
C LYS A 332 2.41 24.09 12.04
N PHE A 333 1.32 23.55 12.57
CA PHE A 333 0.96 23.72 13.97
C PHE A 333 2.03 23.07 14.85
N ASN A 334 2.41 23.72 15.96
CA ASN A 334 3.45 23.23 16.84
C ASN A 334 2.96 22.09 17.77
N TRP A 335 2.59 20.96 17.16
CA TRP A 335 2.06 19.77 17.86
C TRP A 335 2.82 19.38 19.13
N PRO A 336 4.18 19.38 19.18
CA PRO A 336 4.93 19.02 20.39
C PRO A 336 4.72 19.94 21.60
N LYS A 337 4.22 21.16 21.39
CA LYS A 337 3.94 22.13 22.46
C LYS A 337 2.47 22.16 22.88
N TRP A 338 1.55 21.64 22.08
CA TRP A 338 0.12 21.71 22.39
C TRP A 338 -0.22 20.91 23.66
N ASN A 339 -0.88 21.58 24.60
CA ASN A 339 -1.29 21.03 25.90
C ASN A 339 -0.14 20.38 26.71
N LYS A 340 1.11 20.78 26.45
CA LYS A 340 2.25 20.43 27.31
C LYS A 340 2.24 21.40 28.51
N PRO A 341 2.16 20.92 29.75
CA PRO A 341 2.37 21.78 30.91
C PRO A 341 3.75 22.43 30.77
N ALA A 342 3.88 23.69 31.22
CA ALA A 342 5.18 24.29 31.43
C ALA A 342 6.06 23.31 32.22
N VAL A 343 7.37 23.24 31.95
CA VAL A 343 8.29 22.36 32.70
C VAL A 343 8.08 22.63 34.18
N GLU A 344 7.42 21.69 34.85
CA GLU A 344 7.06 21.84 36.26
C GLU A 344 8.36 22.01 37.05
N LYS A 345 8.35 22.94 38.00
CA LYS A 345 9.48 23.21 38.87
C LYS A 345 9.03 22.93 40.30
N GLY A 346 9.82 22.17 41.04
CA GLY A 346 9.59 21.88 42.45
C GLY A 346 10.52 22.67 43.36
N HIS A 347 10.31 22.55 44.67
CA HIS A 347 11.13 23.17 45.70
C HIS A 347 11.73 22.09 46.60
N LEU A 348 13.02 22.19 46.90
CA LEU A 348 13.71 21.28 47.81
C LEU A 348 13.97 21.98 49.13
N GLN A 349 13.53 21.38 50.23
CA GLN A 349 13.86 21.79 51.59
C GLN A 349 14.72 20.71 52.26
N ILE A 350 15.91 21.07 52.72
CA ILE A 350 16.82 20.19 53.46
C ILE A 350 16.69 20.52 54.94
N LYS A 351 16.28 19.54 55.75
CA LYS A 351 16.24 19.65 57.22
C LYS A 351 17.40 18.86 57.83
N LYS A 352 18.24 19.54 58.59
CA LYS A 352 19.44 18.97 59.22
C LYS A 352 19.23 18.74 60.70
N VAL A 353 19.48 17.51 61.14
CA VAL A 353 19.27 17.08 62.53
C VAL A 353 20.39 16.17 63.05
N ASP A 354 20.43 15.97 64.37
CA ASP A 354 21.23 14.91 65.03
C ASP A 354 20.69 13.52 64.64
N GLU A 355 21.60 12.56 64.44
CA GLU A 355 21.25 11.18 64.06
C GLU A 355 20.35 10.46 65.07
N ASN A 356 20.56 10.71 66.35
CA ASN A 356 19.92 10.01 67.46
C ASN A 356 18.73 10.78 68.06
N ASP A 357 18.60 12.09 67.79
CA ASP A 357 17.44 12.90 68.18
C ASP A 357 17.10 13.96 67.12
N GLU A 358 16.08 13.69 66.30
CA GLU A 358 15.65 14.57 65.21
C GLU A 358 15.06 15.91 65.69
N ASN A 359 14.81 16.08 66.99
CA ASN A 359 14.41 17.37 67.56
C ASN A 359 15.60 18.32 67.72
N ILE A 360 16.82 17.81 67.74
CA ILE A 360 18.04 18.60 67.77
C ILE A 360 18.39 19.01 66.34
N VAL A 361 17.95 20.21 65.96
CA VAL A 361 18.24 20.80 64.65
C VAL A 361 19.65 21.37 64.58
N LEU A 362 20.32 21.22 63.44
CA LEU A 362 21.72 21.60 63.28
C LEU A 362 21.91 22.76 62.29
N LYS A 363 22.42 23.87 62.81
CA LYS A 363 22.79 25.08 62.06
C LYS A 363 24.13 24.90 61.33
N ASP A 364 24.34 25.67 60.27
CA ASP A 364 25.63 25.87 59.57
C ASP A 364 26.17 24.64 58.80
N ALA A 365 25.34 23.64 58.52
CA ALA A 365 25.67 22.57 57.57
C ALA A 365 25.56 23.08 56.14
N LYS A 366 26.54 22.76 55.27
CA LYS A 366 26.60 23.25 53.88
C LYS A 366 26.43 22.12 52.86
N PHE A 367 25.60 22.32 51.84
CA PHE A 367 25.24 21.33 50.83
C PHE A 367 25.43 21.84 49.39
N ASP A 368 25.86 20.96 48.49
CA ASP A 368 25.73 21.11 47.05
C ASP A 368 24.56 20.26 46.52
N VAL A 369 23.76 20.81 45.63
CA VAL A 369 22.71 20.10 44.87
C VAL A 369 23.19 19.93 43.44
N ILE A 370 23.21 18.69 42.96
CA ILE A 370 23.88 18.27 41.73
C ILE A 370 22.86 17.62 40.80
N ASP A 371 22.84 18.01 39.53
CA ASP A 371 21.95 17.43 38.52
C ASP A 371 22.46 16.08 37.97
N LYS A 372 21.67 15.44 37.11
CA LYS A 372 22.02 14.16 36.45
C LYS A 372 23.27 14.22 35.57
N ASP A 373 23.67 15.42 35.14
CA ASP A 373 24.82 15.67 34.27
C ASP A 373 26.07 16.05 35.10
N ASN A 374 26.01 15.87 36.43
CA ASN A 374 27.04 16.18 37.42
C ASN A 374 27.37 17.68 37.58
N ASN A 375 26.47 18.59 37.21
CA ASN A 375 26.65 20.02 37.46
C ASN A 375 26.10 20.42 38.83
N VAL A 376 26.83 21.25 39.58
CA VAL A 376 26.32 21.88 40.80
C VAL A 376 25.33 22.97 40.39
N VAL A 377 24.05 22.76 40.68
CA VAL A 377 22.96 23.68 40.32
C VAL A 377 22.61 24.64 41.47
N ALA A 378 22.95 24.28 42.71
CA ALA A 378 22.82 25.15 43.88
C ALA A 378 23.77 24.75 45.02
N THR A 379 24.16 25.72 45.84
CA THR A 379 24.88 25.50 47.11
C THR A 379 24.15 26.23 48.23
N VAL A 380 23.78 25.53 49.29
CA VAL A 380 22.95 26.07 50.38
C VAL A 380 23.52 25.76 51.77
N THR A 381 23.12 26.53 52.79
CA THR A 381 23.57 26.35 54.19
C THR A 381 22.38 26.40 55.14
N THR A 382 22.36 25.55 56.16
CA THR A 382 21.25 25.44 57.10
C THR A 382 21.20 26.60 58.08
N ASN A 383 20.01 27.15 58.30
CA ASN A 383 19.76 28.26 59.23
C ASN A 383 19.60 27.76 60.68
N GLU A 384 19.22 28.66 61.62
CA GLU A 384 19.07 28.33 63.06
C GLU A 384 17.99 27.29 63.36
N LYS A 385 17.07 27.05 62.42
CA LYS A 385 16.07 25.98 62.50
C LYS A 385 16.55 24.68 61.86
N GLY A 386 17.80 24.62 61.41
CA GLY A 386 18.38 23.50 60.68
C GLY A 386 17.87 23.36 59.24
N ILE A 387 17.30 24.42 58.64
CA ILE A 387 16.65 24.34 57.32
C ILE A 387 17.48 25.05 56.26
N ALA A 388 17.60 24.46 55.08
CA ALA A 388 18.10 25.07 53.85
C ALA A 388 17.11 24.83 52.68
N GLU A 389 16.96 25.77 51.76
CA GLU A 389 15.96 25.69 50.67
C GLU A 389 16.55 26.00 49.30
N VAL A 390 16.12 25.25 48.28
CA VAL A 390 16.40 25.51 46.86
C VAL A 390 15.06 25.60 46.11
N LYS A 391 14.83 26.73 45.44
CA LYS A 391 13.58 27.02 44.72
C LYS A 391 13.76 26.79 43.22
N ASP A 392 12.63 26.61 42.53
CA ASP A 392 12.55 26.58 41.07
C ASP A 392 13.42 25.52 40.37
N LEU A 393 13.60 24.35 40.99
CA LEU A 393 14.32 23.22 40.38
C LEU A 393 13.41 22.51 39.37
N PRO A 394 13.85 22.30 38.11
CA PRO A 394 13.14 21.42 37.18
C PRO A 394 12.80 20.06 37.80
N LEU A 395 11.66 19.47 37.44
CA LEU A 395 11.36 18.10 37.88
C LEU A 395 12.44 17.13 37.39
N GLY A 396 12.88 16.24 38.27
CA GLY A 396 13.92 15.27 37.95
C GLY A 396 14.73 14.83 39.15
N ASP A 397 15.70 13.96 38.88
CA ASP A 397 16.59 13.41 39.89
C ASP A 397 17.80 14.32 40.14
N TYR A 398 18.07 14.58 41.42
CA TYR A 398 19.21 15.34 41.91
C TYR A 398 19.97 14.56 42.98
N PHE A 399 21.20 14.96 43.25
CA PHE A 399 22.01 14.48 44.35
C PHE A 399 22.37 15.63 45.30
N VAL A 400 22.10 15.45 46.59
CA VAL A 400 22.46 16.41 47.65
C VAL A 400 23.69 15.89 48.38
N LYS A 401 24.78 16.67 48.36
CA LYS A 401 26.06 16.30 48.96
C LYS A 401 26.44 17.26 50.08
N GLU A 402 26.74 16.74 51.27
CA GLU A 402 27.25 17.56 52.38
C GLU A 402 28.72 17.94 52.12
N ILE A 403 29.00 19.24 52.17
CA ILE A 403 30.32 19.82 51.92
C ILE A 403 30.97 20.22 53.25
N ASN A 404 30.18 20.66 54.24
CA ASN A 404 30.66 20.98 55.57
C ASN A 404 29.65 20.57 56.64
N ALA A 405 30.13 19.95 57.72
CA ALA A 405 29.31 19.52 58.85
C ALA A 405 29.21 20.61 59.93
N PRO A 406 28.13 20.62 60.72
CA PRO A 406 28.02 21.44 61.93
C PRO A 406 29.12 21.16 62.95
N GLU A 407 29.47 22.17 63.74
CA GLU A 407 30.50 22.05 64.79
C GLU A 407 30.13 20.96 65.82
N GLY A 408 31.09 20.10 66.16
CA GLY A 408 30.88 18.98 67.09
C GLY A 408 30.27 17.72 66.46
N TYR A 409 30.01 17.72 65.15
CA TYR A 409 29.43 16.59 64.41
C TYR A 409 30.39 16.03 63.35
N ILE A 410 30.11 14.81 62.89
CA ILE A 410 30.86 14.13 61.83
C ILE A 410 30.19 14.44 60.47
N LYS A 411 30.98 14.74 59.45
CA LYS A 411 30.51 15.02 58.08
C LYS A 411 30.09 13.75 57.35
N VAL A 412 29.00 13.82 56.60
CA VAL A 412 28.50 12.73 55.75
C VAL A 412 29.05 12.87 54.33
N ASP A 413 29.95 11.96 53.92
CA ASP A 413 30.59 12.02 52.59
C ASP A 413 29.73 11.47 51.44
N THR A 414 28.70 10.69 51.74
CA THR A 414 27.83 10.04 50.75
C THR A 414 26.72 10.99 50.27
N PRO A 415 26.63 11.30 48.96
CA PRO A 415 25.51 12.08 48.42
C PRO A 415 24.19 11.30 48.50
N VAL A 416 23.09 12.01 48.75
CA VAL A 416 21.74 11.44 48.81
C VAL A 416 20.95 11.83 47.58
N LYS A 417 20.32 10.85 46.91
CA LYS A 417 19.44 11.09 45.76
C LYS A 417 18.10 11.65 46.23
N VAL A 418 17.62 12.71 45.58
CA VAL A 418 16.28 13.26 45.77
C VAL A 418 15.62 13.48 44.41
N THR A 419 14.35 13.11 44.29
CA THR A 419 13.57 13.35 43.07
C THR A 419 12.66 14.54 43.32
N ILE A 420 12.80 15.58 42.49
CA ILE A 420 11.91 16.73 42.47
C ILE A 420 10.71 16.35 41.59
N ASP A 421 9.53 16.31 42.19
CA ASP A 421 8.26 16.00 41.54
C ASP A 421 7.26 17.17 41.70
N ASN A 422 6.00 16.94 41.35
CA ASN A 422 4.94 17.94 41.33
C ASN A 422 4.42 18.36 42.74
N THR A 423 5.11 17.97 43.81
CA THR A 423 4.81 18.46 45.16
C THR A 423 5.38 19.86 45.39
N ASN A 424 4.61 20.70 46.10
CA ASN A 424 4.99 22.10 46.35
C ASN A 424 6.34 22.24 47.09
N VAL A 425 6.68 21.31 47.99
CA VAL A 425 7.97 21.26 48.69
C VAL A 425 8.33 19.80 48.97
N ILE A 426 9.49 19.36 48.46
CA ILE A 426 10.12 18.08 48.79
C ILE A 426 11.01 18.29 50.02
N GLU A 427 10.70 17.61 51.11
CA GLU A 427 11.51 17.63 52.34
C GLU A 427 12.52 16.48 52.36
N LEU A 428 13.80 16.82 52.48
CA LEU A 428 14.91 15.88 52.67
C LEU A 428 15.50 16.05 54.07
N VAL A 429 15.43 15.01 54.90
CA VAL A 429 16.07 15.01 56.22
C VAL A 429 17.50 14.44 56.13
N MET A 430 18.49 15.23 56.53
CA MET A 430 19.91 14.87 56.56
C MET A 430 20.43 14.82 57.99
N LYS A 431 21.03 13.70 58.39
CA LYS A 431 21.43 13.42 59.77
C LYS A 431 22.95 13.39 59.94
N ASN A 432 23.46 13.96 61.04
CA ASN A 432 24.89 13.84 61.39
C ASN A 432 25.02 13.28 62.80
N THR A 433 26.01 12.44 63.00
CA THR A 433 26.33 11.88 64.31
C THR A 433 27.19 12.85 65.11
N ARG A 434 26.80 13.08 66.37
CA ARG A 434 27.58 13.86 67.35
C ARG A 434 28.91 13.16 67.68
N LYS A 435 29.99 13.92 67.83
CA LYS A 435 31.28 13.38 68.29
C LYS A 435 31.18 12.96 69.77
N VAL A 436 31.64 11.74 70.11
CA VAL A 436 31.61 11.15 71.46
C VAL A 436 33.05 10.99 72.01
N GLU A 437 33.27 11.29 73.29
CA GLU A 437 34.55 11.08 74.00
C GLU A 437 34.70 9.61 74.44
N ASN A 438 35.89 9.01 74.23
CA ASN A 438 36.11 7.57 74.39
C ASN A 438 37.27 7.23 75.37
N GLY A 439 37.30 5.99 75.86
CA GLY A 439 38.38 5.34 76.61
C GLY A 439 38.53 3.86 76.22
N GLN A 440 39.39 3.09 76.89
CA GLN A 440 39.60 1.66 76.59
C GLN A 440 39.73 0.81 77.86
N PHE A 441 39.63 -0.51 77.71
CA PHE A 441 40.08 -1.47 78.71
C PHE A 441 40.97 -2.57 78.08
N LYS A 442 41.76 -3.24 78.91
CA LYS A 442 42.63 -4.36 78.59
C LYS A 442 42.20 -5.58 79.41
N LEU A 443 41.79 -6.66 78.74
CA LEU A 443 41.49 -7.95 79.36
C LEU A 443 42.73 -8.82 79.42
N LEU A 444 42.93 -9.52 80.54
CA LEU A 444 43.94 -10.56 80.72
C LEU A 444 43.24 -11.90 81.00
N LYS A 445 43.45 -12.88 80.12
CA LYS A 445 42.78 -14.18 80.23
C LYS A 445 43.70 -15.22 80.83
N LYS A 446 43.23 -15.92 81.86
CA LYS A 446 44.03 -16.87 82.65
C LYS A 446 43.38 -18.26 82.72
N ASP A 447 44.19 -19.28 82.91
CA ASP A 447 43.74 -20.58 83.40
C ASP A 447 43.41 -20.50 84.88
N SER A 448 42.31 -21.12 85.30
CA SER A 448 41.78 -21.01 86.66
C SER A 448 42.64 -21.69 87.72
N GLU A 449 43.51 -22.63 87.35
CA GLU A 449 44.31 -23.43 88.29
C GLU A 449 45.78 -23.00 88.32
N SER A 450 46.42 -22.96 87.15
CA SER A 450 47.82 -22.60 86.95
C SER A 450 48.07 -21.11 86.87
N GLY A 451 47.04 -20.31 86.59
CA GLY A 451 47.16 -18.87 86.34
C GLY A 451 47.86 -18.51 85.03
N GLN A 452 48.16 -19.49 84.17
CA GLN A 452 48.79 -19.28 82.86
C GLN A 452 47.91 -18.39 81.98
N LEU A 453 48.51 -17.41 81.29
CA LEU A 453 47.80 -16.56 80.33
C LEU A 453 47.40 -17.35 79.08
N LEU A 454 46.17 -17.15 78.60
CA LEU A 454 45.53 -17.97 77.57
C LEU A 454 45.23 -17.16 76.30
N PRO A 455 45.82 -17.51 75.16
CA PRO A 455 45.48 -16.93 73.86
C PRO A 455 44.18 -17.52 73.29
N GLY A 456 43.51 -16.78 72.41
CA GLY A 456 42.36 -17.25 71.63
C GLY A 456 41.00 -17.29 72.34
N ALA A 457 40.83 -16.77 73.56
CA ALA A 457 39.49 -16.55 74.12
C ALA A 457 38.80 -15.38 73.42
N LYS A 458 37.50 -15.52 73.14
CA LYS A 458 36.68 -14.51 72.49
C LYS A 458 35.60 -14.01 73.44
N PHE A 459 35.54 -12.70 73.62
CA PHE A 459 34.57 -12.03 74.49
C PHE A 459 33.74 -11.04 73.73
N ASP A 460 32.43 -11.15 73.86
CA ASP A 460 31.51 -10.06 73.54
C ASP A 460 31.55 -9.03 74.65
N VAL A 461 31.89 -7.80 74.29
CA VAL A 461 31.78 -6.59 75.11
C VAL A 461 30.39 -6.03 74.89
N ILE A 462 29.59 -5.97 75.94
CA ILE A 462 28.16 -5.65 75.91
C ILE A 462 27.93 -4.34 76.65
N ASP A 463 27.25 -3.37 76.03
CA ASP A 463 26.90 -2.11 76.67
C ASP A 463 25.73 -2.24 77.67
N LYS A 464 25.40 -1.13 78.33
CA LYS A 464 24.30 -1.03 79.31
C LYS A 464 22.92 -1.40 78.75
N ASP A 465 22.74 -1.31 77.43
CA ASP A 465 21.46 -1.60 76.75
C ASP A 465 21.39 -3.08 76.32
N GLY A 466 22.41 -3.88 76.68
CA GLY A 466 22.49 -5.31 76.37
C GLY A 466 23.01 -5.59 74.96
N LYS A 467 23.56 -4.60 74.25
CA LYS A 467 24.07 -4.76 72.88
C LYS A 467 25.56 -5.07 72.90
N VAL A 468 25.97 -6.09 72.14
CA VAL A 468 27.39 -6.37 71.88
C VAL A 468 27.98 -5.22 71.05
N VAL A 469 28.89 -4.45 71.64
CA VAL A 469 29.56 -3.31 71.01
C VAL A 469 30.88 -3.68 70.36
N GLU A 470 31.52 -4.75 70.79
CA GLU A 470 32.77 -5.28 70.23
C GLU A 470 32.92 -6.74 70.63
N THR A 471 33.63 -7.51 69.83
CA THR A 471 34.09 -8.83 70.23
C THR A 471 35.62 -8.83 70.21
N ILE A 472 36.24 -9.04 71.36
CA ILE A 472 37.70 -9.02 71.51
C ILE A 472 38.25 -10.44 71.64
N VAL A 473 39.44 -10.67 71.09
CA VAL A 473 40.13 -11.95 71.18
C VAL A 473 41.48 -11.74 71.86
N THR A 474 41.79 -12.59 72.83
CA THR A 474 43.10 -12.54 73.50
C THR A 474 44.20 -12.98 72.55
N ASP A 475 45.23 -12.16 72.41
CA ASP A 475 46.40 -12.39 71.58
C ASP A 475 47.31 -13.51 72.12
N ASP A 476 48.45 -13.74 71.46
CA ASP A 476 49.44 -14.77 71.84
C ASP A 476 50.03 -14.58 73.25
N LYS A 477 49.86 -13.42 73.87
CA LYS A 477 50.26 -13.12 75.25
C LYS A 477 49.10 -13.30 76.25
N GLY A 478 47.92 -13.68 75.78
CA GLY A 478 46.70 -13.81 76.57
C GLY A 478 46.05 -12.48 76.94
N GLU A 479 46.32 -11.43 76.17
CA GLU A 479 45.82 -10.07 76.40
C GLU A 479 44.86 -9.64 75.28
N ALA A 480 43.82 -8.89 75.60
CA ALA A 480 42.95 -8.27 74.61
C ALA A 480 42.69 -6.81 74.95
N LEU A 481 42.96 -5.89 74.03
CA LEU A 481 42.65 -4.46 74.20
C LEU A 481 41.34 -4.14 73.48
N SER A 482 40.40 -3.49 74.15
CA SER A 482 39.17 -3.01 73.51
C SER A 482 39.46 -1.90 72.52
N LYS A 483 38.55 -1.66 71.58
CA LYS A 483 38.49 -0.40 70.84
C LYS A 483 38.25 0.77 71.80
N GLN A 484 38.36 1.96 71.25
CA GLN A 484 37.90 3.18 71.91
C GLN A 484 36.39 3.11 72.10
N LEU A 485 35.96 2.93 73.35
CA LEU A 485 34.57 2.81 73.77
C LEU A 485 34.13 4.10 74.45
N PRO A 486 32.86 4.52 74.27
CA PRO A 486 32.29 5.60 75.07
C PRO A 486 32.48 5.35 76.57
N VAL A 487 32.65 6.41 77.33
CA VAL A 487 32.77 6.32 78.79
C VAL A 487 31.50 5.68 79.37
N GLY A 488 31.67 4.63 80.19
CA GLY A 488 30.54 3.87 80.73
C GLY A 488 30.91 2.47 81.19
N SER A 489 29.92 1.76 81.75
CA SER A 489 30.08 0.38 82.24
C SER A 489 29.74 -0.62 81.14
N TYR A 490 30.55 -1.67 81.01
CA TYR A 490 30.43 -2.72 80.01
C TYR A 490 30.47 -4.11 80.65
N THR A 491 29.77 -5.07 80.04
CA THR A 491 29.75 -6.47 80.43
C THR A 491 30.50 -7.33 79.42
N LEU A 492 31.45 -8.12 79.88
CA LEU A 492 32.26 -9.04 79.10
C LEU A 492 31.66 -10.44 79.22
N LYS A 493 31.19 -10.98 78.10
CA LYS A 493 30.62 -12.32 78.00
C LYS A 493 31.52 -13.17 77.13
N GLU A 494 32.06 -14.25 77.69
CA GLU A 494 32.84 -15.20 76.88
C GLU A 494 31.90 -15.91 75.90
N VAL A 495 32.27 -15.91 74.63
CA VAL A 495 31.51 -16.56 73.55
C VAL A 495 32.30 -17.68 72.88
N GLU A 496 33.62 -17.67 73.02
CA GLU A 496 34.50 -18.75 72.61
C GLU A 496 35.62 -18.90 73.63
N ALA A 497 35.78 -20.09 74.20
CA ALA A 497 36.88 -20.36 75.10
C ALA A 497 38.19 -20.56 74.33
N PRO A 498 39.35 -20.34 74.97
CA PRO A 498 40.64 -20.79 74.45
C PRO A 498 40.59 -22.26 74.04
N LYS A 499 41.36 -22.62 73.01
CA LYS A 499 41.42 -24.00 72.52
C LYS A 499 41.76 -24.97 73.67
N GLY A 500 40.88 -25.94 73.89
CA GLY A 500 41.02 -26.91 74.97
C GLY A 500 40.53 -26.41 76.34
N TYR A 501 39.71 -25.36 76.40
CA TYR A 501 39.13 -24.82 77.63
C TYR A 501 37.60 -24.72 77.55
N GLU A 502 36.92 -24.87 78.69
CA GLU A 502 35.47 -24.82 78.85
C GLU A 502 35.01 -23.38 78.66
N LEU A 503 33.93 -23.19 77.91
CA LEU A 503 33.29 -21.89 77.76
C LEU A 503 32.66 -21.48 79.08
N SER A 504 33.07 -20.34 79.62
CA SER A 504 32.49 -19.78 80.83
C SER A 504 31.06 -19.31 80.58
N SER A 505 30.13 -19.71 81.45
CA SER A 505 28.74 -19.21 81.44
C SER A 505 28.56 -17.92 82.25
N SER A 506 29.60 -17.45 82.94
CA SER A 506 29.58 -16.25 83.78
C SER A 506 30.10 -15.02 83.03
N SER A 507 29.48 -13.86 83.26
CA SER A 507 29.91 -12.57 82.71
C SER A 507 30.70 -11.73 83.73
N VAL A 508 31.57 -10.85 83.25
CA VAL A 508 32.42 -9.96 84.06
C VAL A 508 32.16 -8.50 83.69
N SER A 509 32.07 -7.56 84.63
CA SER A 509 31.83 -6.13 84.33
C SER A 509 33.13 -5.30 84.40
N VAL A 510 33.23 -4.27 83.56
CA VAL A 510 34.35 -3.30 83.51
C VAL A 510 33.84 -1.87 83.25
N ASP A 511 34.36 -0.89 84.00
CA ASP A 511 34.05 0.52 83.80
C ASP A 511 35.14 1.20 82.96
N VAL A 512 34.76 1.82 81.84
CA VAL A 512 35.64 2.54 80.92
C VAL A 512 35.63 4.03 81.24
N GLU A 513 36.81 4.61 81.46
CA GLU A 513 37.01 6.02 81.81
C GLU A 513 37.58 6.86 80.64
N ALA A 514 37.21 8.15 80.56
CA ALA A 514 37.64 9.05 79.48
C ALA A 514 39.17 9.10 79.32
N ASN A 515 39.66 8.85 78.11
CA ASN A 515 41.09 8.92 77.75
C ASN A 515 42.01 8.02 78.61
N LYS A 516 41.51 6.93 79.19
CA LYS A 516 42.29 5.97 80.01
C LYS A 516 42.17 4.53 79.48
N VAL A 517 43.08 3.66 79.95
CA VAL A 517 43.06 2.21 79.72
C VAL A 517 42.92 1.49 81.07
N VAL A 518 41.81 0.80 81.30
CA VAL A 518 41.51 0.03 82.55
C VAL A 518 41.85 -1.46 82.37
N THR A 519 42.40 -2.17 83.35
CA THR A 519 42.77 -3.60 83.20
C THR A 519 41.81 -4.53 83.97
N VAL A 520 41.40 -5.66 83.37
CA VAL A 520 40.47 -6.65 83.96
C VAL A 520 40.94 -8.10 83.72
N ASP A 521 40.80 -8.97 84.73
CA ASP A 521 41.22 -10.39 84.68
C ASP A 521 40.01 -11.35 84.52
N VAL A 522 40.13 -12.38 83.68
CA VAL A 522 39.09 -13.42 83.48
C VAL A 522 39.68 -14.84 83.39
N VAL A 523 39.05 -15.87 84.00
CA VAL A 523 39.60 -17.25 84.14
C VAL A 523 38.77 -18.34 83.44
N ASN A 524 39.40 -19.40 82.88
CA ASN A 524 38.73 -20.60 82.32
C ASN A 524 39.35 -21.89 82.83
N LYS A 525 38.55 -22.96 82.79
CA LYS A 525 38.91 -24.35 83.11
C LYS A 525 39.17 -25.18 81.84
N LYS A 526 40.03 -26.20 81.85
CA LYS A 526 40.45 -26.98 80.66
C LYS A 526 39.46 -28.12 80.25
N ILE A 527 39.09 -28.25 78.95
CA ILE A 527 38.21 -29.29 78.33
C ILE A 527 38.94 -30.63 78.08
N SER A 528 38.20 -31.75 78.15
CA SER A 528 38.63 -33.11 77.77
C SER A 528 38.20 -33.50 76.33
N GLU A 529 39.11 -34.04 75.50
CA GLU A 529 39.06 -34.11 74.01
C GLU A 529 38.11 -35.15 73.32
N LYS A 530 36.96 -35.58 73.86
CA LYS A 530 36.20 -36.76 73.31
C LYS A 530 34.80 -36.54 72.66
N VAL A 531 34.36 -35.33 72.31
CA VAL A 531 32.95 -35.05 71.88
C VAL A 531 32.79 -34.81 70.36
N THR A 532 31.78 -35.41 69.68
CA THR A 532 31.56 -35.38 68.19
C THR A 532 30.10 -35.18 67.73
N GLY A 533 29.84 -34.59 66.55
CA GLY A 533 28.50 -34.37 65.93
C GLY A 533 28.48 -34.45 64.38
N GLN A 534 27.37 -34.09 63.70
CA GLN A 534 27.16 -34.28 62.24
C GLN A 534 26.34 -33.14 61.57
N PHE A 535 26.31 -33.08 60.23
CA PHE A 535 25.48 -32.18 59.43
C PHE A 535 24.94 -32.85 58.15
N GLU A 536 23.87 -32.32 57.57
CA GLU A 536 23.22 -32.77 56.33
C GLU A 536 23.39 -31.72 55.22
N ILE A 537 23.73 -32.15 54.00
CA ILE A 537 23.66 -31.31 52.80
C ILE A 537 22.43 -31.72 52.00
N VAL A 538 21.65 -30.75 51.53
CA VAL A 538 20.56 -30.93 50.56
C VAL A 538 20.92 -30.15 49.30
N LYS A 539 21.06 -30.86 48.18
CA LYS A 539 21.47 -30.32 46.90
C LYS A 539 20.25 -30.10 46.01
N VAL A 540 20.09 -28.87 45.52
CA VAL A 540 18.91 -28.47 44.70
C VAL A 540 19.29 -27.68 43.45
N ASP A 541 18.35 -27.56 42.53
CA ASP A 541 18.40 -26.64 41.38
C ASP A 541 18.15 -25.19 41.86
N ALA A 542 18.95 -24.24 41.37
CA ALA A 542 18.88 -22.84 41.79
C ALA A 542 17.58 -22.13 41.38
N LYS A 543 16.92 -22.55 40.28
CA LYS A 543 15.66 -21.98 39.81
C LYS A 543 14.44 -22.74 40.33
N ASP A 544 14.58 -24.03 40.58
CA ASP A 544 13.54 -24.89 41.14
C ASP A 544 14.04 -25.64 42.37
N LYS A 545 13.90 -25.03 43.54
CA LYS A 545 14.35 -25.60 44.81
C LYS A 545 13.65 -26.91 45.19
N THR A 546 12.54 -27.26 44.52
CA THR A 546 11.86 -28.55 44.74
C THR A 546 12.56 -29.70 44.03
N LYS A 547 13.38 -29.38 43.02
CA LYS A 547 14.17 -30.34 42.28
C LYS A 547 15.51 -30.60 42.98
N VAL A 548 15.58 -31.74 43.65
CA VAL A 548 16.80 -32.26 44.28
C VAL A 548 17.76 -32.85 43.23
N LEU A 549 19.06 -32.76 43.49
CA LEU A 549 20.11 -33.18 42.56
C LEU A 549 21.02 -34.23 43.20
N SER A 550 21.10 -35.40 42.59
CA SER A 550 22.02 -36.47 42.99
C SER A 550 23.42 -36.28 42.43
N ASP A 551 24.38 -37.05 42.97
CA ASP A 551 25.74 -37.19 42.44
C ASP A 551 26.63 -35.93 42.48
N ALA A 552 26.20 -34.86 43.16
CA ALA A 552 27.12 -33.80 43.57
C ALA A 552 28.15 -34.34 44.57
N GLU A 553 29.43 -34.04 44.34
CA GLU A 553 30.53 -34.40 45.24
C GLU A 553 31.04 -33.15 45.96
N PHE A 554 31.31 -33.31 47.26
CA PHE A 554 31.79 -32.25 48.14
C PHE A 554 33.00 -32.71 48.93
N GLU A 555 33.90 -31.77 49.22
CA GLU A 555 34.96 -31.93 50.18
C GLU A 555 34.71 -31.06 51.41
N VAL A 556 34.93 -31.64 52.60
CA VAL A 556 34.77 -30.96 53.89
C VAL A 556 36.15 -30.73 54.50
N TYR A 557 36.39 -29.51 54.93
CA TYR A 557 37.66 -29.06 55.48
C TYR A 557 37.49 -28.56 56.91
N LYS A 558 38.45 -28.87 57.79
CA LYS A 558 38.63 -28.27 59.11
C LYS A 558 40.07 -27.78 59.23
N ASP A 559 40.27 -26.53 59.64
CA ASP A 559 41.60 -25.92 59.76
C ASP A 559 42.47 -26.09 58.50
N GLY A 560 41.85 -26.01 57.31
CA GLY A 560 42.53 -26.20 56.02
C GLY A 560 42.85 -27.66 55.66
N LYS A 561 42.58 -28.64 56.52
CA LYS A 561 42.76 -30.06 56.25
C LYS A 561 41.45 -30.71 55.80
N LYS A 562 41.50 -31.49 54.71
CA LYS A 562 40.36 -32.31 54.28
C LYS A 562 40.06 -33.38 55.33
N VAL A 563 38.81 -33.46 55.77
CA VAL A 563 38.34 -34.35 56.84
C VAL A 563 37.23 -35.29 56.39
N ALA A 564 36.51 -34.97 55.31
CA ALA A 564 35.52 -35.86 54.71
C ALA A 564 35.32 -35.55 53.22
N GLU A 565 34.83 -36.56 52.50
CA GLU A 565 34.30 -36.46 51.14
C GLU A 565 32.86 -36.95 51.18
N LEU A 566 31.96 -36.19 50.55
CA LEU A 566 30.53 -36.44 50.60
C LEU A 566 29.98 -36.51 49.18
N LYS A 567 29.07 -37.44 48.94
CA LYS A 567 28.36 -37.55 47.67
C LYS A 567 26.86 -37.64 47.93
N THR A 568 26.09 -36.80 47.24
CA THR A 568 24.63 -36.77 47.36
C THR A 568 23.98 -38.02 46.75
N ASP A 569 22.99 -38.55 47.45
CA ASP A 569 22.19 -39.71 47.04
C ASP A 569 21.08 -39.32 46.04
N GLU A 570 20.24 -40.29 45.64
CA GLU A 570 19.12 -40.08 44.72
C GLU A 570 18.07 -39.08 45.23
N SER A 571 18.01 -38.85 46.55
CA SER A 571 17.16 -37.82 47.16
C SER A 571 17.83 -36.44 47.18
N GLY A 572 19.03 -36.32 46.62
CA GLY A 572 19.88 -35.15 46.61
C GLY A 572 20.44 -34.79 47.99
N LYS A 573 20.55 -35.75 48.90
CA LYS A 573 21.00 -35.52 50.28
C LYS A 573 22.27 -36.28 50.60
N VAL A 574 23.04 -35.78 51.56
CA VAL A 574 24.16 -36.52 52.16
C VAL A 574 24.41 -36.09 53.60
N MET A 575 24.63 -37.07 54.47
CA MET A 575 25.03 -36.85 55.86
C MET A 575 26.56 -36.91 55.99
N SER A 576 27.15 -36.00 56.76
CA SER A 576 28.57 -36.04 57.10
C SER A 576 28.89 -37.16 58.10
N PRO A 577 30.13 -37.69 58.16
CA PRO A 577 30.54 -38.59 59.24
C PRO A 577 30.51 -37.86 60.59
N LYS A 578 30.60 -38.60 61.70
CA LYS A 578 30.76 -37.97 63.03
C LYS A 578 32.09 -37.25 63.09
N LEU A 579 32.02 -35.93 63.24
CA LEU A 579 33.14 -35.01 63.21
C LEU A 579 33.26 -34.30 64.57
N PRO A 580 34.47 -33.99 65.07
CA PRO A 580 34.63 -33.25 66.33
C PRO A 580 33.91 -31.90 66.32
N LEU A 581 33.51 -31.39 67.48
CA LEU A 581 32.90 -30.06 67.56
C LEU A 581 33.82 -28.98 66.95
N GLY A 582 33.24 -27.98 66.29
CA GLY A 582 33.96 -26.87 65.64
C GLY A 582 33.43 -26.49 64.25
N GLU A 583 34.14 -25.59 63.59
CA GLU A 583 33.79 -25.05 62.27
C GLU A 583 34.38 -25.87 61.12
N TYR A 584 33.62 -25.95 60.03
CA TYR A 584 33.97 -26.67 58.80
C TYR A 584 33.61 -25.84 57.57
N THR A 585 34.41 -26.00 56.52
CA THR A 585 34.13 -25.45 55.19
C THR A 585 33.82 -26.60 54.24
N VAL A 586 32.69 -26.52 53.55
CA VAL A 586 32.24 -27.47 52.53
C VAL A 586 32.42 -26.81 51.16
N LYS A 587 33.04 -27.52 50.23
CA LYS A 587 33.25 -27.08 48.85
C LYS A 587 32.70 -28.13 47.90
N GLU A 588 31.93 -27.70 46.89
CA GLU A 588 31.53 -28.61 45.81
C GLU A 588 32.75 -28.84 44.92
N THR A 589 33.10 -30.10 44.67
CA THR A 589 34.22 -30.49 43.82
C THR A 589 33.76 -31.07 42.49
N LYS A 590 32.50 -31.50 42.42
CA LYS A 590 31.86 -31.96 41.18
C LYS A 590 30.38 -31.65 41.22
N ALA A 591 29.90 -30.90 40.23
CA ALA A 591 28.49 -30.66 40.04
C ALA A 591 27.74 -31.92 39.57
N PRO A 592 26.43 -32.01 39.86
CA PRO A 592 25.53 -32.93 39.19
C PRO A 592 25.59 -32.81 37.66
N ALA A 593 25.32 -33.91 36.95
CA ALA A 593 25.31 -33.91 35.49
C ALA A 593 24.31 -32.87 34.94
N GLY A 594 24.77 -32.02 34.00
CA GLY A 594 23.97 -30.96 33.41
C GLY A 594 23.88 -29.67 34.23
N TYR A 595 24.67 -29.53 35.29
CA TYR A 595 24.75 -28.36 36.16
C TYR A 595 26.18 -27.79 36.20
N LYS A 596 26.29 -26.48 36.42
CA LYS A 596 27.59 -25.79 36.57
C LYS A 596 28.18 -26.10 37.94
N LEU A 597 29.50 -26.27 38.03
CA LEU A 597 30.22 -26.37 39.30
C LEU A 597 30.08 -25.06 40.08
N SER A 598 29.62 -25.15 41.32
CA SER A 598 29.51 -24.01 42.21
C SER A 598 30.86 -23.71 42.85
N ASN A 599 31.33 -22.47 42.69
CA ASN A 599 32.51 -21.97 43.42
C ASN A 599 32.17 -21.45 44.83
N LYS A 600 30.91 -21.58 45.25
CA LYS A 600 30.46 -21.13 46.58
C LYS A 600 31.01 -22.07 47.65
N GLU A 601 31.55 -21.51 48.72
CA GLU A 601 31.91 -22.26 49.93
C GLU A 601 30.78 -22.15 50.95
N TRP A 602 30.43 -23.27 51.59
CA TRP A 602 29.44 -23.30 52.67
C TRP A 602 30.14 -23.54 54.01
N LYS A 603 29.88 -22.69 55.00
CA LYS A 603 30.40 -22.86 56.36
C LYS A 603 29.38 -23.58 57.24
N VAL A 604 29.83 -24.56 58.02
CA VAL A 604 28.99 -25.31 58.96
C VAL A 604 29.69 -25.48 60.30
N THR A 605 28.98 -25.20 61.40
CA THR A 605 29.52 -25.27 62.77
C THR A 605 28.78 -26.35 63.55
N ILE A 606 29.52 -27.34 64.07
CA ILE A 606 28.98 -28.42 64.90
C ILE A 606 29.21 -28.05 66.37
N GLN A 607 28.14 -27.75 67.11
CA GLN A 607 28.23 -27.23 68.48
C GLN A 607 27.93 -28.27 69.58
N ASN A 608 27.18 -29.34 69.26
CA ASN A 608 26.86 -30.41 70.21
C ASN A 608 26.52 -31.72 69.46
N GLU A 609 26.46 -32.85 70.18
CA GLU A 609 26.36 -34.18 69.56
C GLU A 609 24.98 -34.56 69.00
N LYS A 610 23.90 -33.88 69.43
CA LYS A 610 22.51 -34.27 69.11
C LYS A 610 21.92 -33.50 67.94
N GLU A 611 22.48 -32.35 67.61
CA GLU A 611 21.98 -31.45 66.59
C GLU A 611 22.57 -31.77 65.21
N VAL A 612 21.70 -31.87 64.20
CA VAL A 612 22.11 -32.02 62.79
C VAL A 612 21.84 -30.70 62.08
N VAL A 613 22.91 -30.01 61.70
CA VAL A 613 22.83 -28.76 60.93
C VAL A 613 22.50 -29.09 59.48
N LYS A 614 21.57 -28.36 58.85
CA LYS A 614 21.20 -28.55 57.44
C LYS A 614 21.79 -27.46 56.56
N VAL A 615 22.41 -27.85 55.44
CA VAL A 615 23.04 -26.96 54.46
C VAL A 615 22.35 -27.14 53.11
N GLU A 616 21.70 -26.10 52.60
CA GLU A 616 21.15 -26.09 51.24
C GLU A 616 22.21 -25.61 50.24
N ALA A 617 22.54 -26.47 49.27
CA ALA A 617 23.53 -26.21 48.24
C ALA A 617 22.86 -26.18 46.84
N GLU A 618 22.85 -25.01 46.20
CA GLU A 618 22.17 -24.78 44.92
C GLU A 618 23.17 -24.84 43.74
N ASN A 619 22.75 -25.41 42.59
CA ASN A 619 23.51 -25.30 41.34
C ASN A 619 22.64 -24.75 40.21
N GLU A 620 23.28 -24.00 39.32
CA GLU A 620 22.68 -23.52 38.08
C GLU A 620 22.75 -24.58 36.99
N LYS A 621 21.63 -24.80 36.29
CA LYS A 621 21.57 -25.71 35.15
C LYS A 621 22.37 -25.15 33.97
N ILE A 622 23.10 -26.00 33.26
CA ILE A 622 23.77 -25.65 32.01
C ILE A 622 22.69 -25.52 30.92
N LEU A 623 22.57 -24.34 30.31
CA LEU A 623 21.65 -24.05 29.22
C LEU A 623 22.43 -23.56 28.01
N GLY A 624 21.92 -23.88 26.82
CA GLY A 624 22.49 -23.50 25.54
C GLY A 624 21.63 -22.55 24.75
N SER A 625 22.13 -22.24 23.55
CA SER A 625 21.47 -21.34 22.62
C SER A 625 21.71 -21.77 21.19
N LEU A 626 20.80 -21.36 20.31
CA LEU A 626 20.93 -21.51 18.87
C LEU A 626 20.80 -20.16 18.18
N GLN A 627 21.63 -19.93 17.17
CA GLN A 627 21.56 -18.76 16.30
C GLN A 627 21.15 -19.21 14.90
N ILE A 628 19.97 -18.80 14.48
CA ILE A 628 19.47 -19.09 13.14
C ILE A 628 20.01 -18.01 12.20
N ILE A 629 20.59 -18.42 11.08
CA ILE A 629 21.16 -17.55 10.06
C ILE A 629 20.43 -17.84 8.75
N LYS A 630 19.56 -16.92 8.35
CA LYS A 630 18.74 -17.02 7.15
C LYS A 630 19.41 -16.34 5.97
N MET A 631 19.56 -17.06 4.86
CA MET A 631 20.19 -16.55 3.65
C MET A 631 19.49 -16.99 2.37
N ASP A 632 19.84 -16.35 1.26
CA ASP A 632 19.48 -16.76 -0.09
C ASP A 632 20.24 -18.06 -0.44
N ASP A 633 19.60 -18.94 -1.22
CA ASP A 633 20.16 -20.24 -1.59
C ASP A 633 21.30 -20.15 -2.62
N LYS A 634 21.27 -19.14 -3.50
CA LYS A 634 22.28 -18.90 -4.53
C LYS A 634 23.32 -17.87 -4.10
N ASP A 635 22.90 -16.83 -3.38
CA ASP A 635 23.79 -15.82 -2.80
C ASP A 635 23.80 -15.88 -1.28
N GLN A 636 24.65 -16.76 -0.72
CA GLN A 636 24.75 -16.94 0.73
C GLN A 636 25.30 -15.73 1.48
N THR A 637 25.76 -14.67 0.80
CA THR A 637 26.13 -13.39 1.43
C THR A 637 24.89 -12.54 1.73
N LYS A 638 23.81 -12.74 0.97
CA LYS A 638 22.53 -12.05 1.16
C LYS A 638 21.75 -12.68 2.31
N ARG A 639 21.68 -11.95 3.42
CA ARG A 639 20.91 -12.31 4.63
C ARG A 639 19.44 -11.90 4.48
N LEU A 640 18.53 -12.73 4.99
CA LEU A 640 17.09 -12.55 4.78
C LEU A 640 16.33 -12.33 6.10
N ALA A 641 15.73 -11.15 6.22
CA ALA A 641 14.88 -10.75 7.34
C ALA A 641 13.45 -11.29 7.20
N GLY A 642 12.75 -11.47 8.31
CA GLY A 642 11.31 -11.76 8.33
C GLY A 642 10.91 -13.22 8.13
N ALA A 643 11.86 -14.16 8.01
CA ALA A 643 11.55 -15.59 8.08
C ALA A 643 11.03 -15.93 9.47
N LYS A 644 9.98 -16.74 9.58
CA LYS A 644 9.46 -17.22 10.87
C LYS A 644 9.70 -18.71 11.04
N PHE A 645 10.12 -19.09 12.24
CA PHE A 645 10.43 -20.46 12.59
C PHE A 645 9.67 -20.93 13.83
N THR A 646 9.50 -22.25 13.89
CA THR A 646 9.05 -22.98 15.07
C THR A 646 10.13 -23.97 15.48
N LEU A 647 10.49 -23.96 16.76
CA LEU A 647 11.45 -24.87 17.37
C LEU A 647 10.69 -25.90 18.21
N LYS A 648 10.94 -27.18 17.97
CA LYS A 648 10.35 -28.31 18.70
C LYS A 648 11.44 -29.15 19.37
N ASP A 649 11.13 -29.77 20.50
CA ASP A 649 12.01 -30.72 21.19
C ASP A 649 12.04 -32.08 20.47
N ALA A 650 12.91 -32.99 20.94
CA ALA A 650 13.03 -34.35 20.40
C ALA A 650 11.72 -35.18 20.43
N LYS A 651 10.73 -34.80 21.26
CA LYS A 651 9.42 -35.47 21.36
C LYS A 651 8.38 -34.83 20.45
N GLY A 652 8.73 -33.76 19.73
CA GLY A 652 7.83 -33.00 18.87
C GLY A 652 7.02 -31.93 19.58
N ASN A 653 7.27 -31.67 20.87
CA ASN A 653 6.59 -30.59 21.58
C ASN A 653 7.17 -29.25 21.15
N VAL A 654 6.29 -28.27 20.96
CA VAL A 654 6.69 -26.90 20.64
C VAL A 654 7.41 -26.28 21.84
N VAL A 655 8.66 -25.87 21.62
CA VAL A 655 9.49 -25.17 22.61
C VAL A 655 9.33 -23.67 22.45
N LYS A 656 9.30 -23.18 21.21
CA LYS A 656 9.11 -21.76 20.89
C LYS A 656 8.60 -21.57 19.46
N GLU A 657 7.60 -20.71 19.30
CA GLU A 657 7.03 -20.32 18.00
C GLU A 657 7.31 -18.85 17.68
N GLY A 658 7.11 -18.47 16.41
CA GLY A 658 7.21 -17.08 15.98
C GLY A 658 8.63 -16.52 16.04
N ILE A 659 9.64 -17.40 16.03
CA ILE A 659 11.05 -17.00 16.02
C ILE A 659 11.32 -16.31 14.67
N THR A 660 11.51 -14.99 14.68
CA THR A 660 11.58 -14.19 13.44
C THR A 660 12.98 -13.66 13.21
N THR A 661 13.53 -13.81 12.00
CA THR A 661 14.85 -13.26 11.66
C THR A 661 14.79 -11.74 11.56
N ASP A 662 15.79 -11.09 12.14
CA ASP A 662 15.92 -9.64 12.15
C ASP A 662 16.47 -9.09 10.81
N LYS A 663 16.75 -7.78 10.76
CA LYS A 663 17.31 -7.11 9.56
C LYS A 663 18.68 -7.65 9.14
N SER A 664 19.45 -8.26 10.05
CA SER A 664 20.71 -8.94 9.74
C SER A 664 20.50 -10.36 9.19
N GLY A 665 19.25 -10.80 9.07
CA GLY A 665 18.83 -12.15 8.72
C GLY A 665 19.21 -13.18 9.76
N THR A 666 19.36 -12.78 11.03
CA THR A 666 19.67 -13.71 12.12
C THR A 666 18.65 -13.63 13.24
N VAL A 667 18.60 -14.65 14.09
CA VAL A 667 17.84 -14.62 15.34
C VAL A 667 18.43 -15.63 16.32
N LYS A 668 18.61 -15.21 17.59
CA LYS A 668 19.13 -16.06 18.66
C LYS A 668 17.99 -16.57 19.55
N VAL A 669 18.07 -17.84 19.95
CA VAL A 669 17.17 -18.48 20.91
C VAL A 669 18.01 -19.03 22.07
N ASP A 670 17.91 -18.37 23.23
CA ASP A 670 18.63 -18.72 24.46
C ASP A 670 17.78 -19.59 25.41
N GLY A 671 18.45 -20.18 26.41
CA GLY A 671 17.80 -20.87 27.53
C GLY A 671 17.35 -22.29 27.22
N LEU A 672 17.96 -22.92 26.22
CA LEU A 672 17.60 -24.26 25.76
C LEU A 672 18.31 -25.32 26.60
N VAL A 673 17.58 -26.36 26.98
CA VAL A 673 18.21 -27.52 27.63
C VAL A 673 19.05 -28.26 26.60
N PRO A 674 20.29 -28.69 26.90
CA PRO A 674 21.08 -29.48 25.97
C PRO A 674 20.33 -30.72 25.48
N GLY A 675 20.36 -30.97 24.17
CA GLY A 675 19.58 -32.03 23.53
C GLY A 675 19.24 -31.75 22.07
N GLU A 676 18.47 -32.66 21.48
CA GLU A 676 18.03 -32.60 20.09
C GLU A 676 16.78 -31.74 19.92
N TYR A 677 16.79 -30.90 18.88
CA TYR A 677 15.68 -30.05 18.47
C TYR A 677 15.43 -30.16 16.97
N THR A 678 14.21 -29.84 16.56
CA THR A 678 13.87 -29.63 15.15
C THR A 678 13.42 -28.20 14.92
N LEU A 679 13.96 -27.56 13.89
CA LEU A 679 13.62 -26.23 13.44
C LEU A 679 12.88 -26.31 12.10
N GLU A 680 11.70 -25.68 12.05
CA GLU A 680 10.82 -25.66 10.88
C GLU A 680 10.54 -24.21 10.48
N GLU A 681 10.76 -23.86 9.21
CA GLU A 681 10.32 -22.57 8.68
C GLU A 681 8.80 -22.61 8.47
N THR A 682 8.09 -21.67 9.09
CA THR A 682 6.63 -21.54 9.02
C THR A 682 6.19 -20.39 8.13
N LYS A 683 7.08 -19.42 7.88
CA LYS A 683 6.87 -18.33 6.92
C LYS A 683 8.19 -17.96 6.26
N ALA A 684 8.20 -17.96 4.92
CA ALA A 684 9.34 -17.50 4.13
C ALA A 684 9.54 -15.98 4.28
N PRO A 685 10.78 -15.48 4.09
CA PRO A 685 11.02 -14.08 3.80
C PRO A 685 10.22 -13.58 2.60
N GLU A 686 9.93 -12.29 2.56
CA GLU A 686 9.27 -11.67 1.41
C GLU A 686 10.08 -11.84 0.13
N GLY A 687 9.43 -12.27 -0.95
CA GLY A 687 10.07 -12.56 -2.24
C GLY A 687 10.78 -13.92 -2.33
N TYR A 688 10.63 -14.78 -1.31
CA TYR A 688 11.23 -16.12 -1.26
C TYR A 688 10.17 -17.21 -1.10
N GLU A 689 10.45 -18.39 -1.64
CA GLU A 689 9.61 -19.58 -1.45
C GLU A 689 9.85 -20.19 -0.06
N LEU A 690 8.80 -20.68 0.60
CA LEU A 690 8.90 -21.37 1.89
C LEU A 690 9.71 -22.65 1.75
N THR A 691 10.78 -22.80 2.54
CA THR A 691 11.51 -24.07 2.56
C THR A 691 10.69 -25.12 3.31
N LYS A 692 10.57 -26.31 2.70
CA LYS A 692 9.96 -27.49 3.35
C LYS A 692 11.00 -28.32 4.12
N GLN A 693 12.23 -27.84 4.20
CA GLN A 693 13.31 -28.53 4.90
C GLN A 693 13.09 -28.45 6.41
N ILE A 694 13.02 -29.61 7.06
CA ILE A 694 13.09 -29.73 8.51
C ILE A 694 14.56 -29.85 8.90
N ILE A 695 15.01 -29.01 9.82
CA ILE A 695 16.40 -28.96 10.26
C ILE A 695 16.52 -29.58 11.64
N HIS A 696 17.36 -30.59 11.78
CA HIS A 696 17.69 -31.19 13.05
C HIS A 696 18.94 -30.52 13.62
N VAL A 697 18.88 -30.07 14.88
CA VAL A 697 19.99 -29.39 15.56
C VAL A 697 20.14 -29.92 16.97
N THR A 698 21.36 -30.29 17.32
CA THR A 698 21.76 -30.61 18.69
C THR A 698 22.26 -29.34 19.37
N VAL A 699 21.63 -28.95 20.48
CA VAL A 699 22.14 -27.88 21.35
C VAL A 699 23.09 -28.49 22.38
N ASP A 700 24.34 -28.05 22.39
CA ASP A 700 25.38 -28.52 23.30
C ASP A 700 25.74 -27.43 24.33
N GLY A 701 25.39 -27.67 25.60
CA GLY A 701 25.88 -26.90 26.73
C GLY A 701 25.81 -25.37 26.57
N GLU A 702 26.84 -24.65 27.00
CA GLU A 702 26.89 -23.16 26.95
C GLU A 702 27.19 -22.58 25.55
N LYS A 703 27.41 -23.40 24.52
CA LYS A 703 27.80 -22.91 23.19
C LYS A 703 26.59 -22.37 22.42
N VAL A 704 26.85 -21.37 21.58
CA VAL A 704 25.89 -20.93 20.56
C VAL A 704 26.04 -21.85 19.34
N VAL A 705 24.96 -22.52 18.95
CA VAL A 705 24.95 -23.39 17.76
C VAL A 705 24.37 -22.62 16.58
N ASP A 706 25.17 -22.42 15.53
CA ASP A 706 24.74 -21.75 14.31
C ASP A 706 23.95 -22.70 13.39
N VAL A 707 22.73 -22.30 13.04
CA VAL A 707 21.84 -23.03 12.14
C VAL A 707 21.61 -22.20 10.89
N LYS A 708 22.19 -22.64 9.76
CA LYS A 708 22.05 -21.96 8.47
C LYS A 708 20.81 -22.47 7.73
N VAL A 709 19.97 -21.55 7.26
CA VAL A 709 18.74 -21.88 6.53
C VAL A 709 18.65 -21.06 5.24
N THR A 710 18.53 -21.73 4.10
CA THR A 710 18.45 -21.10 2.78
C THR A 710 17.03 -21.13 2.21
N ASN A 711 16.63 -20.07 1.49
CA ASN A 711 15.41 -20.08 0.67
C ASN A 711 15.74 -19.66 -0.75
N SER A 712 15.00 -20.24 -1.70
CA SER A 712 15.02 -19.85 -3.10
C SER A 712 14.13 -18.65 -3.34
N LYS A 713 14.55 -17.71 -4.19
CA LYS A 713 13.70 -16.61 -4.63
C LYS A 713 12.44 -17.14 -5.31
N SER A 714 11.30 -16.51 -5.04
CA SER A 714 10.09 -16.75 -5.80
C SER A 714 10.23 -16.22 -7.22
N LEU A 715 9.99 -17.08 -8.22
CA LEU A 715 10.04 -16.74 -9.64
C LEU A 715 8.63 -16.49 -10.20
N GLY A 716 8.54 -15.77 -11.31
CA GLY A 716 7.31 -15.49 -12.05
C GLY A 716 7.41 -15.85 -13.53
N GLN A 717 6.31 -15.69 -14.26
CA GLN A 717 6.23 -15.89 -15.71
C GLN A 717 5.33 -14.83 -16.33
N PHE A 718 5.37 -14.70 -17.65
CA PHE A 718 4.36 -13.98 -18.41
C PHE A 718 3.88 -14.83 -19.59
N GLU A 719 2.67 -14.56 -20.06
CA GLU A 719 2.07 -15.16 -21.25
C GLU A 719 1.85 -14.07 -22.29
N ILE A 720 2.44 -14.22 -23.48
CA ILE A 720 2.12 -13.38 -24.62
C ILE A 720 0.85 -13.92 -25.27
N VAL A 721 -0.11 -13.04 -25.54
CA VAL A 721 -1.29 -13.31 -26.37
C VAL A 721 -1.23 -12.43 -27.61
N LYS A 722 -0.86 -13.02 -28.74
CA LYS A 722 -0.68 -12.31 -30.00
C LYS A 722 -1.98 -12.24 -30.78
N VAL A 723 -2.43 -11.03 -31.11
CA VAL A 723 -3.70 -10.80 -31.79
C VAL A 723 -3.57 -9.82 -32.96
N ASP A 724 -4.59 -9.80 -33.81
CA ASP A 724 -4.81 -8.79 -34.84
C ASP A 724 -5.25 -7.46 -34.20
N ALA A 725 -4.70 -6.34 -34.67
CA ALA A 725 -4.99 -5.00 -34.14
C ALA A 725 -6.44 -4.54 -34.37
N GLU A 726 -7.08 -4.97 -35.47
CA GLU A 726 -8.46 -4.58 -35.83
C GLU A 726 -9.49 -5.61 -35.32
N ASP A 727 -9.10 -6.87 -35.17
CA ASP A 727 -9.93 -7.95 -34.63
C ASP A 727 -9.18 -8.73 -33.54
N LYS A 728 -9.27 -8.24 -32.30
CA LYS A 728 -8.58 -8.86 -31.15
C LYS A 728 -9.04 -10.29 -30.82
N THR A 729 -10.14 -10.77 -31.42
CA THR A 729 -10.56 -12.18 -31.29
C THR A 729 -9.77 -13.12 -32.20
N LYS A 730 -9.12 -12.57 -33.22
CA LYS A 730 -8.23 -13.29 -34.12
C LYS A 730 -6.82 -13.36 -33.55
N VAL A 731 -6.47 -14.53 -33.03
CA VAL A 731 -5.14 -14.86 -32.54
C VAL A 731 -4.16 -15.15 -33.68
N LEU A 732 -2.89 -14.82 -33.49
CA LEU A 732 -1.85 -14.94 -34.52
C LEU A 732 -0.73 -15.86 -34.06
N SER A 733 -0.49 -16.93 -34.81
CA SER A 733 0.62 -17.87 -34.55
C SER A 733 1.92 -17.39 -35.18
N ASP A 734 3.02 -18.01 -34.76
CA ASP A 734 4.34 -17.91 -35.39
C ASP A 734 5.02 -16.53 -35.33
N ALA A 735 4.49 -15.60 -34.53
CA ALA A 735 5.25 -14.44 -34.07
C ALA A 735 6.42 -14.90 -33.19
N GLU A 736 7.62 -14.38 -33.45
CA GLU A 736 8.83 -14.65 -32.65
C GLU A 736 9.24 -13.40 -31.86
N PHE A 737 9.55 -13.61 -30.59
CA PHE A 737 9.94 -12.57 -29.64
C PHE A 737 11.29 -12.91 -29.00
N GLU A 738 12.14 -11.91 -28.84
CA GLU A 738 13.29 -11.97 -27.94
C GLU A 738 12.95 -11.24 -26.64
N VAL A 739 13.34 -11.85 -25.51
CA VAL A 739 13.07 -11.33 -24.17
C VAL A 739 14.39 -10.86 -23.58
N TYR A 740 14.41 -9.62 -23.08
CA TYR A 740 15.60 -8.99 -22.52
C TYR A 740 15.37 -8.58 -21.06
N LYS A 741 16.43 -8.67 -20.26
CA LYS A 741 16.54 -8.07 -18.93
C LYS A 741 17.84 -7.28 -18.88
N ASP A 742 17.77 -6.00 -18.53
CA ASP A 742 18.93 -5.11 -18.43
C ASP A 742 19.83 -5.14 -19.69
N GLY A 743 19.20 -5.15 -20.88
CA GLY A 743 19.89 -5.21 -22.17
C GLY A 743 20.46 -6.59 -22.56
N LYS A 744 20.38 -7.60 -21.70
CA LYS A 744 20.81 -8.97 -21.99
C LYS A 744 19.64 -9.85 -22.42
N LYS A 745 19.80 -10.58 -23.52
CA LYS A 745 18.80 -11.57 -23.96
C LYS A 745 18.74 -12.73 -22.97
N VAL A 746 17.56 -13.05 -22.48
CA VAL A 746 17.29 -14.11 -21.48
C VAL A 746 16.37 -15.21 -21.99
N ASP A 747 15.57 -14.96 -23.03
CA ASP A 747 14.65 -15.95 -23.60
C ASP A 747 14.35 -15.65 -25.08
N THR A 748 13.80 -16.62 -25.80
CA THR A 748 13.27 -16.47 -27.16
C THR A 748 11.99 -17.29 -27.28
N LEU A 749 10.90 -16.62 -27.60
CA LEU A 749 9.55 -17.16 -27.54
C LEU A 749 8.91 -17.17 -28.92
N ARG A 750 8.11 -18.18 -29.23
CA ARG A 750 7.31 -18.25 -30.44
C ARG A 750 5.87 -18.62 -30.09
N THR A 751 4.94 -17.82 -30.59
CA THR A 751 3.51 -18.04 -30.39
C THR A 751 3.04 -19.30 -31.09
N ASP A 752 2.25 -20.09 -30.39
CA ASP A 752 1.67 -21.33 -30.91
C ASP A 752 0.44 -21.09 -31.80
N LYS A 753 -0.25 -22.16 -32.21
CA LYS A 753 -1.47 -22.08 -33.05
C LYS A 753 -2.63 -21.36 -32.38
N THR A 754 -2.61 -21.20 -31.06
CA THR A 754 -3.59 -20.42 -30.28
C THR A 754 -3.17 -18.95 -30.12
N GLY A 755 -2.03 -18.58 -30.72
CA GLY A 755 -1.42 -17.25 -30.61
C GLY A 755 -0.83 -16.96 -29.24
N LYS A 756 -0.58 -18.00 -28.43
CA LYS A 756 -0.07 -17.85 -27.06
C LYS A 756 1.34 -18.41 -26.91
N VAL A 757 2.10 -17.86 -25.98
CA VAL A 757 3.37 -18.46 -25.50
C VAL A 757 3.67 -17.98 -24.09
N VAL A 758 4.06 -18.90 -23.21
CA VAL A 758 4.44 -18.60 -21.83
C VAL A 758 5.96 -18.58 -21.72
N SER A 759 6.51 -17.58 -21.04
CA SER A 759 7.95 -17.48 -20.77
C SER A 759 8.44 -18.64 -19.88
N GLN A 760 9.75 -18.88 -19.84
CA GLN A 760 10.31 -19.65 -18.73
C GLN A 760 10.08 -18.93 -17.38
N LYS A 761 10.37 -19.61 -16.27
CA LYS A 761 10.37 -18.96 -14.95
C LYS A 761 11.50 -17.95 -14.86
N LEU A 762 11.14 -16.70 -14.62
CA LEU A 762 12.02 -15.54 -14.57
C LEU A 762 11.97 -14.91 -13.18
N GLU A 763 13.05 -14.26 -12.78
CA GLU A 763 13.02 -13.47 -11.55
C GLU A 763 12.03 -12.31 -11.69
N PRO A 764 11.39 -11.86 -10.60
CA PRO A 764 10.54 -10.69 -10.63
C PRO A 764 11.31 -9.44 -11.11
N GLY A 765 10.65 -8.58 -11.89
CA GLY A 765 11.25 -7.37 -12.43
C GLY A 765 10.75 -7.00 -13.82
N LYS A 766 11.30 -5.92 -14.38
CA LYS A 766 10.98 -5.46 -15.73
C LYS A 766 11.76 -6.25 -16.78
N TYR A 767 11.06 -6.63 -17.83
CA TYR A 767 11.61 -7.29 -19.01
C TYR A 767 11.12 -6.56 -20.26
N THR A 768 11.91 -6.62 -21.32
CA THR A 768 11.58 -6.02 -22.61
C THR A 768 11.36 -7.12 -23.63
N LEU A 769 10.22 -7.10 -24.30
CA LEU A 769 9.85 -7.99 -25.38
C LEU A 769 10.06 -7.26 -26.71
N LYS A 770 10.80 -7.90 -27.60
CA LYS A 770 11.05 -7.39 -28.94
C LYS A 770 10.54 -8.39 -29.96
N GLU A 771 9.54 -8.00 -30.76
CA GLU A 771 9.12 -8.83 -31.89
C GLU A 771 10.24 -8.83 -32.94
N THR A 772 10.76 -10.01 -33.25
CA THR A 772 11.83 -10.18 -34.25
C THR A 772 11.30 -10.70 -35.56
N LYS A 773 10.10 -11.30 -35.54
CA LYS A 773 9.39 -11.79 -36.72
C LYS A 773 7.89 -11.68 -36.52
N ALA A 774 7.23 -10.92 -37.40
CA ALA A 774 5.77 -10.85 -37.42
C ALA A 774 5.15 -12.14 -37.95
N PRO A 775 3.90 -12.44 -37.55
CA PRO A 775 3.04 -13.41 -38.22
C PRO A 775 2.92 -13.12 -39.72
N GLN A 776 2.69 -14.15 -40.52
CA GLN A 776 2.56 -14.01 -41.96
C GLN A 776 1.40 -13.06 -42.34
N GLY A 777 1.68 -12.08 -43.20
CA GLY A 777 0.69 -11.08 -43.65
C GLY A 777 0.48 -9.91 -42.67
N TYR A 778 1.34 -9.79 -41.65
CA TYR A 778 1.31 -8.72 -40.66
C TYR A 778 2.63 -7.95 -40.62
N LYS A 779 2.55 -6.68 -40.24
CA LYS A 779 3.70 -5.80 -40.15
C LYS A 779 4.47 -6.09 -38.87
N LEU A 780 5.81 -6.13 -38.96
CA LEU A 780 6.69 -6.24 -37.79
C LEU A 780 6.46 -5.06 -36.84
N LEU A 781 6.14 -5.37 -35.59
CA LEU A 781 6.08 -4.40 -34.51
C LEU A 781 7.51 -3.97 -34.14
N LYS A 782 7.87 -2.72 -34.47
CA LYS A 782 9.19 -2.17 -34.18
C LYS A 782 9.33 -1.65 -32.75
N GLU A 783 8.21 -1.35 -32.11
CA GLU A 783 8.18 -0.87 -30.73
C GLU A 783 8.45 -2.03 -29.78
N GLU A 784 9.28 -1.78 -28.77
CA GLU A 784 9.56 -2.73 -27.71
C GLU A 784 8.48 -2.65 -26.64
N ILE A 785 8.11 -3.79 -26.05
CA ILE A 785 7.03 -3.90 -25.07
C ILE A 785 7.64 -4.21 -23.71
N GLU A 786 7.33 -3.42 -22.70
CA GLU A 786 7.73 -3.73 -21.33
C GLU A 786 6.71 -4.67 -20.66
N VAL A 787 7.21 -5.72 -20.01
CA VAL A 787 6.42 -6.59 -19.12
C VAL A 787 7.05 -6.64 -17.74
N VAL A 788 6.23 -6.55 -16.70
CA VAL A 788 6.66 -6.75 -15.32
C VAL A 788 6.36 -8.19 -14.92
N VAL A 789 7.39 -8.96 -14.64
CA VAL A 789 7.25 -10.30 -14.07
C VAL A 789 7.04 -10.18 -12.57
N GLU A 790 5.96 -10.77 -12.07
CA GLU A 790 5.62 -10.82 -10.65
C GLU A 790 5.87 -12.21 -10.07
N ALA A 791 6.38 -12.28 -8.84
CA ALA A 791 6.64 -13.54 -8.14
C ALA A 791 5.37 -14.40 -8.04
N ASN A 792 5.50 -15.70 -8.32
CA ASN A 792 4.44 -16.70 -8.24
C ASN A 792 3.21 -16.42 -9.12
N LYS A 793 3.34 -15.58 -10.15
CA LYS A 793 2.24 -15.26 -11.09
C LYS A 793 2.64 -15.55 -12.54
N VAL A 794 1.61 -15.73 -13.38
CA VAL A 794 1.71 -15.68 -14.84
C VAL A 794 1.00 -14.40 -15.29
N VAL A 795 1.76 -13.41 -15.75
CA VAL A 795 1.22 -12.11 -16.20
C VAL A 795 0.85 -12.20 -17.68
N GLU A 796 -0.40 -11.96 -18.05
CA GLU A 796 -0.82 -11.95 -19.45
C GLU A 796 -0.46 -10.61 -20.13
N VAL A 797 0.13 -10.67 -21.32
CA VAL A 797 0.53 -9.52 -22.14
C VAL A 797 -0.06 -9.68 -23.53
N GLN A 798 -1.03 -8.84 -23.88
CA GLN A 798 -1.60 -8.83 -25.22
C GLN A 798 -0.72 -8.00 -26.16
N VAL A 799 -0.34 -8.58 -27.31
CA VAL A 799 0.52 -7.94 -28.32
C VAL A 799 -0.17 -7.93 -29.67
N GLU A 800 -0.39 -6.75 -30.23
CA GLU A 800 -1.18 -6.53 -31.45
C GLU A 800 -0.28 -6.34 -32.67
N ASN A 801 -0.64 -6.92 -33.83
CA ASN A 801 -0.03 -6.56 -35.11
C ASN A 801 -1.07 -6.08 -36.10
N VAL A 802 -0.67 -5.11 -36.92
CA VAL A 802 -1.47 -4.57 -38.02
C VAL A 802 -1.25 -5.41 -39.27
N LYS A 803 -2.32 -5.74 -40.00
CA LYS A 803 -2.23 -6.43 -41.30
C LYS A 803 -1.42 -5.59 -42.30
N GLU A 804 -0.57 -6.23 -43.08
CA GLU A 804 0.00 -5.61 -44.27
C GLU A 804 -1.03 -5.70 -45.39
N LEU A 805 -1.52 -4.54 -45.88
CA LEU A 805 -2.56 -4.46 -46.92
C LEU A 805 -2.00 -3.80 -48.19
N GLY A 806 -2.54 -4.18 -49.35
CA GLY A 806 -2.27 -3.60 -50.66
C GLY A 806 -3.55 -3.11 -51.36
N SER A 807 -3.42 -2.73 -52.63
CA SER A 807 -4.56 -2.32 -53.45
C SER A 807 -4.37 -2.69 -54.92
N LEU A 808 -5.49 -2.80 -55.64
CA LEU A 808 -5.55 -3.11 -57.07
C LEU A 808 -6.23 -1.96 -57.81
N GLN A 809 -5.62 -1.47 -58.88
CA GLN A 809 -6.18 -0.53 -59.84
C GLN A 809 -6.33 -1.23 -61.19
N VAL A 810 -7.56 -1.34 -61.68
CA VAL A 810 -7.86 -1.90 -62.99
C VAL A 810 -8.04 -0.76 -63.99
N ILE A 811 -7.45 -0.89 -65.18
CA ILE A 811 -7.54 0.06 -66.29
C ILE A 811 -8.12 -0.65 -67.50
N LYS A 812 -9.34 -0.27 -67.89
CA LYS A 812 -10.05 -0.86 -69.03
C LYS A 812 -9.72 -0.11 -70.30
N LYS A 813 -9.29 -0.82 -71.34
CA LYS A 813 -8.96 -0.25 -72.65
C LYS A 813 -9.62 -1.01 -73.80
N ASP A 814 -9.69 -0.35 -74.95
CA ASP A 814 -9.96 -0.91 -76.26
C ASP A 814 -8.70 -1.67 -76.75
N SER A 815 -8.89 -2.89 -77.26
CA SER A 815 -7.77 -3.77 -77.64
C SER A 815 -6.97 -3.32 -78.85
N GLU A 816 -7.52 -2.43 -79.68
CA GLU A 816 -6.91 -2.02 -80.97
C GLU A 816 -6.39 -0.58 -80.90
N SER A 817 -7.21 0.35 -80.42
CA SER A 817 -6.87 1.77 -80.29
C SER A 817 -6.17 2.12 -78.98
N GLY A 818 -6.23 1.25 -77.96
CA GLY A 818 -5.67 1.51 -76.64
C GLY A 818 -6.41 2.58 -75.82
N LYS A 819 -7.52 3.12 -76.33
CA LYS A 819 -8.32 4.14 -75.63
C LYS A 819 -8.98 3.55 -74.38
N VAL A 820 -9.05 4.34 -73.31
CA VAL A 820 -9.70 3.92 -72.06
C VAL A 820 -11.23 3.84 -72.21
N LEU A 821 -11.84 2.88 -71.52
CA LEU A 821 -13.27 2.55 -71.64
C LEU A 821 -14.01 2.67 -70.29
N ALA A 822 -15.00 3.55 -70.26
CA ALA A 822 -15.93 3.69 -69.15
C ALA A 822 -17.08 2.66 -69.25
N GLY A 823 -17.66 2.28 -68.11
CA GLY A 823 -18.87 1.45 -68.07
C GLY A 823 -18.65 -0.07 -68.00
N ALA A 824 -17.40 -0.56 -67.95
CA ALA A 824 -17.12 -1.97 -67.65
C ALA A 824 -17.33 -2.27 -66.17
N GLU A 825 -18.00 -3.36 -65.82
CA GLU A 825 -18.23 -3.78 -64.43
C GLU A 825 -17.36 -4.98 -64.05
N PHE A 826 -16.60 -4.85 -62.96
CA PHE A 826 -15.68 -5.87 -62.47
C PHE A 826 -16.04 -6.40 -61.09
N LYS A 827 -15.96 -7.72 -60.92
CA LYS A 827 -15.93 -8.40 -59.62
C LYS A 827 -14.53 -8.93 -59.33
N LEU A 828 -14.09 -8.79 -58.09
CA LEU A 828 -12.82 -9.35 -57.62
C LEU A 828 -13.10 -10.56 -56.74
N LYS A 829 -12.40 -11.67 -56.95
CA LYS A 829 -12.45 -12.88 -56.12
C LYS A 829 -11.09 -13.15 -55.49
N ASN A 830 -11.05 -13.60 -54.24
CA ASN A 830 -9.82 -14.06 -53.60
C ASN A 830 -9.42 -15.46 -54.12
N GLU A 831 -8.27 -15.97 -53.69
CA GLU A 831 -7.76 -17.30 -54.06
C GLU A 831 -8.73 -18.45 -53.71
N ALA A 832 -9.61 -18.27 -52.72
CA ALA A 832 -10.66 -19.23 -52.36
C ALA A 832 -11.93 -19.12 -53.25
N GLY A 833 -11.92 -18.25 -54.25
CA GLY A 833 -13.05 -18.00 -55.17
C GLY A 833 -14.17 -17.13 -54.57
N GLN A 834 -13.98 -16.57 -53.38
CA GLN A 834 -14.99 -15.72 -52.72
C GLN A 834 -14.90 -14.29 -53.24
N VAL A 835 -16.05 -13.68 -53.50
CA VAL A 835 -16.14 -12.28 -53.97
C VAL A 835 -15.68 -11.32 -52.86
N VAL A 836 -14.73 -10.44 -53.19
CA VAL A 836 -14.13 -9.46 -52.28
C VAL A 836 -14.70 -8.07 -52.59
N GLY A 837 -15.67 -7.67 -51.76
CA GLY A 837 -16.39 -6.41 -51.90
C GLY A 837 -17.44 -6.43 -53.00
N GLU A 838 -18.03 -5.27 -53.27
CA GLU A 838 -19.04 -5.11 -54.33
C GLU A 838 -18.39 -5.02 -55.72
N ALA A 839 -19.17 -5.36 -56.74
CA ALA A 839 -18.78 -5.12 -58.12
C ALA A 839 -18.60 -3.62 -58.37
N LYS A 840 -17.60 -3.24 -59.16
CA LYS A 840 -17.28 -1.84 -59.41
C LYS A 840 -17.16 -1.54 -60.89
N THR A 841 -17.70 -0.41 -61.30
CA THR A 841 -17.71 0.04 -62.70
C THR A 841 -16.56 1.00 -62.99
N THR A 842 -15.96 0.90 -64.18
CA THR A 842 -14.92 1.84 -64.62
C THR A 842 -15.49 3.24 -64.84
N ASN A 843 -14.77 4.24 -64.33
CA ASN A 843 -15.14 5.65 -64.45
C ASN A 843 -14.84 6.21 -65.86
N LYS A 844 -15.01 7.52 -66.07
CA LYS A 844 -14.73 8.20 -67.36
C LYS A 844 -13.28 8.04 -67.84
N ASP A 845 -12.34 7.80 -66.93
CA ASP A 845 -10.93 7.55 -67.23
C ASP A 845 -10.64 6.06 -67.50
N GLY A 846 -11.67 5.22 -67.50
CA GLY A 846 -11.59 3.77 -67.65
C GLY A 846 -10.98 3.05 -66.44
N VAL A 847 -10.98 3.67 -65.26
CA VAL A 847 -10.31 3.16 -64.05
C VAL A 847 -11.29 2.68 -63.00
N VAL A 848 -10.94 1.62 -62.30
CA VAL A 848 -11.57 1.21 -61.04
C VAL A 848 -10.53 0.76 -60.00
N LYS A 849 -10.78 1.02 -58.70
CA LYS A 849 -9.84 0.70 -57.60
C LYS A 849 -10.47 -0.16 -56.51
N PHE A 850 -9.76 -1.22 -56.12
CA PHE A 850 -10.03 -2.08 -54.97
C PHE A 850 -8.95 -1.80 -53.91
N LYS A 851 -9.36 -1.34 -52.72
CA LYS A 851 -8.46 -0.92 -51.64
C LYS A 851 -8.48 -1.93 -50.49
N SER A 852 -7.47 -1.87 -49.61
CA SER A 852 -7.41 -2.64 -48.36
C SER A 852 -7.47 -4.16 -48.59
N LEU A 853 -6.79 -4.63 -49.63
CA LEU A 853 -6.73 -6.04 -49.99
C LEU A 853 -5.57 -6.71 -49.26
N VAL A 854 -5.79 -7.91 -48.74
CA VAL A 854 -4.69 -8.73 -48.19
C VAL A 854 -3.77 -9.14 -49.35
N PRO A 855 -2.44 -9.05 -49.23
CA PRO A 855 -1.52 -9.49 -50.27
C PRO A 855 -1.75 -10.95 -50.66
N GLY A 856 -1.68 -11.24 -51.95
CA GLY A 856 -1.94 -12.58 -52.47
C GLY A 856 -2.61 -12.56 -53.84
N LYS A 857 -2.99 -13.75 -54.31
CA LYS A 857 -3.60 -13.93 -55.62
C LYS A 857 -5.10 -13.65 -55.59
N TYR A 858 -5.56 -12.95 -56.62
CA TYR A 858 -6.96 -12.63 -56.86
C TYR A 858 -7.32 -12.92 -58.31
N THR A 859 -8.60 -13.16 -58.55
CA THR A 859 -9.17 -13.33 -59.88
C THR A 859 -10.13 -12.18 -60.16
N LEU A 860 -9.91 -11.47 -61.25
CA LEU A 860 -10.74 -10.36 -61.72
C LEU A 860 -11.66 -10.86 -62.83
N GLU A 861 -12.96 -10.63 -62.69
CA GLU A 861 -13.99 -11.06 -63.63
C GLU A 861 -14.73 -9.84 -64.18
N GLU A 862 -14.76 -9.66 -65.50
CA GLU A 862 -15.63 -8.68 -66.15
C GLU A 862 -17.04 -9.26 -66.23
N THR A 863 -17.98 -8.63 -65.52
CA THR A 863 -19.37 -9.07 -65.46
C THR A 863 -20.28 -8.29 -66.41
N LYS A 864 -19.81 -7.15 -66.91
CA LYS A 864 -20.49 -6.34 -67.93
C LYS A 864 -19.46 -5.63 -68.80
N ALA A 865 -19.53 -5.87 -70.10
CA ALA A 865 -18.71 -5.18 -71.09
C ALA A 865 -19.11 -3.69 -71.22
N PRO A 866 -18.18 -2.81 -71.61
CA PRO A 866 -18.52 -1.48 -72.12
C PRO A 866 -19.48 -1.57 -73.33
N GLU A 867 -20.33 -0.56 -73.49
CA GLU A 867 -21.26 -0.49 -74.62
C GLU A 867 -20.53 -0.48 -75.98
N GLY A 868 -20.98 -1.34 -76.92
CA GLY A 868 -20.36 -1.48 -78.25
C GLY A 868 -19.12 -2.39 -78.30
N TYR A 869 -18.78 -3.05 -77.18
CA TYR A 869 -17.66 -3.98 -77.05
C TYR A 869 -18.12 -5.40 -76.78
N LYS A 870 -17.38 -6.39 -77.30
CA LYS A 870 -17.58 -7.79 -76.93
C LYS A 870 -17.22 -8.00 -75.45
N ALA A 871 -17.99 -8.83 -74.76
CA ALA A 871 -17.69 -9.20 -73.38
C ALA A 871 -16.45 -10.08 -73.29
N LEU A 872 -15.64 -9.86 -72.26
CA LEU A 872 -14.50 -10.73 -71.98
C LEU A 872 -14.98 -11.99 -71.24
N GLU A 873 -14.93 -13.15 -71.91
CA GLU A 873 -15.40 -14.42 -71.32
C GLU A 873 -14.38 -15.08 -70.37
N VAL A 874 -13.18 -14.53 -70.24
CA VAL A 874 -12.09 -15.07 -69.42
C VAL A 874 -11.81 -14.19 -68.20
N THR A 875 -11.42 -14.81 -67.09
CA THR A 875 -10.99 -14.11 -65.88
C THR A 875 -9.50 -13.79 -65.91
N VAL A 876 -9.10 -12.68 -65.30
CA VAL A 876 -7.70 -12.22 -65.21
C VAL A 876 -7.16 -12.48 -63.81
N GLU A 877 -6.07 -13.23 -63.68
CA GLU A 877 -5.37 -13.39 -62.40
C GLU A 877 -4.48 -12.18 -62.11
N VAL A 878 -4.50 -11.71 -60.86
CA VAL A 878 -3.66 -10.60 -60.40
C VAL A 878 -3.15 -10.88 -59.00
N ASN A 879 -1.86 -10.60 -58.77
CA ASN A 879 -1.25 -10.75 -57.46
C ASN A 879 -1.11 -9.37 -56.79
N VAL A 880 -1.82 -9.17 -55.69
CA VAL A 880 -1.72 -7.93 -54.89
C VAL A 880 -0.53 -8.02 -53.95
N VAL A 881 0.28 -6.96 -53.91
CA VAL A 881 1.47 -6.84 -53.06
C VAL A 881 1.19 -5.87 -51.91
N ALA A 882 1.76 -6.14 -50.73
CA ALA A 882 1.65 -5.29 -49.55
C ALA A 882 2.16 -3.87 -49.82
N ASN A 883 1.45 -2.87 -49.30
CA ASN A 883 1.80 -1.44 -49.37
C ASN A 883 1.95 -0.87 -50.81
N GLU A 884 1.48 -1.59 -51.83
CA GLU A 884 1.55 -1.18 -53.23
C GLU A 884 0.16 -1.02 -53.87
N VAL A 885 0.11 -0.26 -54.96
CA VAL A 885 -1.05 -0.18 -55.87
C VAL A 885 -0.70 -0.97 -57.13
N VAL A 886 -1.11 -2.22 -57.18
CA VAL A 886 -0.93 -3.08 -58.36
C VAL A 886 -1.84 -2.58 -59.47
N LYS A 887 -1.29 -2.34 -60.67
CA LYS A 887 -2.05 -1.88 -61.84
C LYS A 887 -2.27 -3.04 -62.81
N GLN A 888 -3.52 -3.31 -63.16
CA GLN A 888 -3.90 -4.35 -64.11
C GLN A 888 -4.65 -3.75 -65.29
N GLU A 889 -4.20 -4.02 -66.51
CA GLU A 889 -4.91 -3.61 -67.72
C GLU A 889 -5.82 -4.74 -68.22
N VAL A 890 -7.03 -4.39 -68.68
CA VAL A 890 -8.01 -5.34 -69.24
C VAL A 890 -8.58 -4.79 -70.55
N MET A 891 -8.50 -5.55 -71.63
CA MET A 891 -8.83 -5.09 -72.99
C MET A 891 -10.09 -5.77 -73.55
N ASN A 892 -10.94 -5.02 -74.29
CA ASN A 892 -12.08 -5.58 -75.02
C ASN A 892 -11.99 -5.19 -76.51
N GLU A 893 -12.50 -6.08 -77.36
CA GLU A 893 -12.59 -5.89 -78.80
C GLU A 893 -13.90 -5.20 -79.19
N LYS A 894 -13.84 -4.26 -80.15
CA LYS A 894 -15.00 -3.54 -80.67
C LYS A 894 -15.74 -4.36 -81.73
N VAL A 895 -17.08 -4.34 -81.75
CA VAL A 895 -17.91 -5.08 -82.73
C VAL A 895 -17.83 -4.41 -84.14
N LYS A 896 -17.67 -5.17 -85.24
CA LYS A 896 -17.24 -4.65 -86.57
C LYS A 896 -18.12 -4.93 -87.83
N GLU A 897 -19.36 -5.47 -87.80
CA GLU A 897 -20.14 -5.73 -89.05
C GLU A 897 -21.59 -5.18 -89.06
N GLU A 898 -22.09 -4.71 -90.23
CA GLU A 898 -23.48 -4.28 -90.49
C GLU A 898 -24.39 -5.47 -90.85
N ILE A 899 -25.57 -5.56 -90.22
CA ILE A 899 -26.50 -6.71 -90.31
C ILE A 899 -27.55 -6.47 -91.42
N THR A 900 -27.71 -7.38 -92.40
CA THR A 900 -28.71 -7.34 -93.51
C THR A 900 -29.36 -8.71 -93.77
N GLY A 901 -30.51 -8.80 -94.46
CA GLY A 901 -31.22 -10.07 -94.80
C GLY A 901 -31.89 -10.10 -96.19
N GLN A 902 -32.59 -11.18 -96.56
CA GLN A 902 -33.28 -11.34 -97.88
C GLN A 902 -34.62 -12.08 -97.76
N LEU A 903 -35.51 -11.93 -98.75
CA LEU A 903 -36.76 -12.70 -98.88
C LEU A 903 -36.67 -13.71 -100.03
N GLU A 904 -36.99 -14.98 -99.80
CA GLU A 904 -37.25 -15.99 -100.84
C GLU A 904 -38.73 -16.39 -100.82
N ILE A 905 -39.39 -16.34 -101.97
CA ILE A 905 -40.79 -16.75 -102.14
C ILE A 905 -40.90 -17.99 -103.01
N THR A 906 -41.87 -18.85 -102.71
CA THR A 906 -42.27 -20.00 -103.54
C THR A 906 -43.77 -19.92 -103.83
N LYS A 907 -44.14 -19.88 -105.11
CA LYS A 907 -45.50 -19.73 -105.58
C LYS A 907 -46.06 -21.05 -106.09
N VAL A 908 -47.23 -21.42 -105.59
CA VAL A 908 -47.86 -22.72 -105.88
C VAL A 908 -49.36 -22.59 -106.15
N ASP A 909 -49.99 -23.64 -106.67
CA ASP A 909 -51.45 -23.74 -106.82
C ASP A 909 -52.11 -23.90 -105.44
N ALA A 910 -53.19 -23.16 -105.19
CA ALA A 910 -53.92 -23.21 -103.91
C ALA A 910 -54.54 -24.57 -103.60
N ASN A 911 -54.91 -25.35 -104.62
CA ASN A 911 -55.53 -26.66 -104.47
C ASN A 911 -54.52 -27.81 -104.64
N ASN A 912 -53.30 -27.53 -105.10
CA ASN A 912 -52.19 -28.48 -105.12
C ASN A 912 -50.85 -27.77 -104.88
N THR A 913 -50.44 -27.70 -103.62
CA THR A 913 -49.23 -26.98 -103.20
C THR A 913 -47.92 -27.58 -103.71
N ASN A 914 -47.93 -28.78 -104.30
CA ASN A 914 -46.76 -29.36 -104.98
C ASN A 914 -46.62 -28.87 -106.44
N LYS A 915 -47.65 -28.24 -106.99
CA LYS A 915 -47.60 -27.65 -108.33
C LYS A 915 -47.12 -26.21 -108.22
N THR A 916 -45.87 -25.97 -108.64
CA THR A 916 -45.27 -24.64 -108.62
C THR A 916 -45.73 -23.80 -109.82
N LEU A 917 -45.84 -22.50 -109.62
CA LEU A 917 -46.38 -21.56 -110.60
C LEU A 917 -45.34 -20.51 -110.97
N ALA A 918 -44.94 -20.53 -112.24
CA ALA A 918 -44.02 -19.55 -112.81
C ALA A 918 -44.76 -18.33 -113.35
N GLY A 919 -44.08 -17.18 -113.37
CA GLY A 919 -44.59 -15.95 -114.00
C GLY A 919 -45.44 -15.05 -113.12
N ALA A 920 -45.68 -15.40 -111.84
CA ALA A 920 -46.20 -14.43 -110.87
C ALA A 920 -45.18 -13.31 -110.61
N VAL A 921 -45.65 -12.06 -110.57
CA VAL A 921 -44.83 -10.88 -110.25
C VAL A 921 -45.29 -10.28 -108.92
N PHE A 922 -44.33 -9.99 -108.05
CA PHE A 922 -44.52 -9.40 -106.72
C PHE A 922 -43.73 -8.12 -106.56
N GLU A 923 -44.21 -7.22 -105.72
CA GLU A 923 -43.46 -6.05 -105.26
C GLU A 923 -43.26 -6.09 -103.74
N ILE A 924 -42.05 -5.73 -103.30
CA ILE A 924 -41.70 -5.54 -101.88
C ILE A 924 -41.70 -4.04 -101.59
N TRP A 925 -42.39 -3.66 -100.52
CA TRP A 925 -42.55 -2.28 -100.07
C TRP A 925 -42.11 -2.13 -98.61
N LYS A 926 -41.51 -0.99 -98.27
CA LYS A 926 -41.24 -0.55 -96.89
C LYS A 926 -41.66 0.89 -96.77
N ASP A 927 -42.49 1.19 -95.77
CA ASP A 927 -42.99 2.54 -95.47
C ASP A 927 -43.51 3.31 -96.71
N GLY A 928 -44.27 2.62 -97.57
CA GLY A 928 -44.87 3.20 -98.77
C GLY A 928 -43.92 3.38 -99.97
N THR A 929 -42.66 2.98 -99.87
CA THR A 929 -41.69 3.01 -100.98
C THR A 929 -41.44 1.61 -101.54
N LYS A 930 -41.42 1.48 -102.88
CA LYS A 930 -41.10 0.21 -103.54
C LYS A 930 -39.61 -0.09 -103.43
N ILE A 931 -39.28 -1.22 -102.82
CA ILE A 931 -37.92 -1.65 -102.54
C ILE A 931 -37.42 -2.63 -103.60
N ASP A 932 -38.24 -3.58 -104.03
CA ASP A 932 -37.85 -4.61 -105.00
C ASP A 932 -39.05 -5.16 -105.79
N THR A 933 -38.79 -5.81 -106.92
CA THR A 933 -39.81 -6.49 -107.73
C THR A 933 -39.33 -7.89 -108.11
N LEU A 934 -40.12 -8.91 -107.78
CA LEU A 934 -39.75 -10.32 -107.90
C LEU A 934 -40.65 -11.03 -108.92
N THR A 935 -40.06 -11.74 -109.88
CA THR A 935 -40.80 -12.62 -110.79
C THR A 935 -40.44 -14.07 -110.56
N THR A 936 -41.45 -14.90 -110.32
CA THR A 936 -41.27 -16.33 -110.06
C THR A 936 -40.80 -17.07 -111.31
N ASN A 937 -39.72 -17.83 -111.16
CA ASN A 937 -39.11 -18.60 -112.24
C ASN A 937 -39.88 -19.90 -112.53
N LYS A 938 -39.39 -20.74 -113.46
CA LYS A 938 -40.02 -22.03 -113.84
C LYS A 938 -40.25 -23.01 -112.68
N SER A 939 -39.52 -22.86 -111.57
CA SER A 939 -39.72 -23.65 -110.33
C SER A 939 -40.68 -22.99 -109.34
N GLY A 940 -41.31 -21.89 -109.72
CA GLY A 940 -42.20 -21.07 -108.90
C GLY A 940 -41.48 -20.23 -107.84
N LYS A 941 -40.15 -20.07 -107.90
CA LYS A 941 -39.38 -19.35 -106.87
C LYS A 941 -38.88 -17.98 -107.32
N ALA A 942 -38.73 -17.05 -106.39
CA ALA A 942 -38.01 -15.79 -106.58
C ALA A 942 -37.35 -15.33 -105.27
N THR A 943 -36.24 -14.60 -105.35
CA THR A 943 -35.49 -14.10 -104.18
C THR A 943 -35.16 -12.63 -104.34
N SER A 944 -35.30 -11.83 -103.28
CA SER A 944 -35.03 -10.39 -103.27
C SER A 944 -33.55 -10.05 -103.24
N LYS A 945 -33.23 -8.79 -103.52
CA LYS A 945 -31.95 -8.18 -103.12
C LYS A 945 -31.79 -8.17 -101.59
N LYS A 946 -30.59 -7.84 -101.10
CA LYS A 946 -30.34 -7.62 -99.67
C LYS A 946 -31.18 -6.45 -99.16
N LEU A 947 -31.84 -6.67 -98.04
CA LEU A 947 -32.73 -5.77 -97.33
C LEU A 947 -32.11 -5.44 -95.97
N GLU A 948 -32.22 -4.20 -95.53
CA GLU A 948 -31.83 -3.79 -94.18
C GLU A 948 -32.82 -4.33 -93.13
N PRO A 949 -32.46 -4.33 -91.83
CA PRO A 949 -33.40 -4.72 -90.79
C PRO A 949 -34.66 -3.85 -90.77
N GLY A 950 -35.80 -4.47 -90.48
CA GLY A 950 -37.10 -3.80 -90.37
C GLY A 950 -38.24 -4.54 -91.06
N ASP A 951 -39.42 -3.93 -91.04
CA ASP A 951 -40.67 -4.52 -91.52
C ASP A 951 -40.95 -4.17 -92.99
N TYR A 952 -41.40 -5.17 -93.75
CA TYR A 952 -41.66 -5.11 -95.18
C TYR A 952 -43.05 -5.69 -95.51
N THR A 953 -43.62 -5.24 -96.62
CA THR A 953 -44.88 -5.76 -97.19
C THR A 953 -44.63 -6.29 -98.60
N LEU A 954 -45.11 -7.50 -98.90
CA LEU A 954 -45.06 -8.16 -100.19
C LEU A 954 -46.46 -8.21 -100.81
N LYS A 955 -46.57 -7.77 -102.07
CA LYS A 955 -47.84 -7.71 -102.81
C LYS A 955 -47.71 -8.41 -104.17
N GLU A 956 -48.66 -9.28 -104.52
CA GLU A 956 -48.74 -9.82 -105.89
C GLU A 956 -49.34 -8.76 -106.80
N ILE A 957 -48.66 -8.43 -107.90
CA ILE A 957 -49.14 -7.45 -108.89
C ILE A 957 -49.49 -8.11 -110.22
N GLN A 958 -49.05 -9.35 -110.44
CA GLN A 958 -49.43 -10.14 -111.60
C GLN A 958 -49.50 -11.62 -111.22
N ALA A 959 -50.63 -12.26 -111.51
CA ALA A 959 -50.80 -13.70 -111.31
C ALA A 959 -50.07 -14.51 -112.39
N PRO A 960 -49.71 -15.77 -112.09
CA PRO A 960 -49.36 -16.76 -113.11
C PRO A 960 -50.49 -16.92 -114.13
N GLU A 961 -50.14 -17.23 -115.38
CA GLU A 961 -51.11 -17.42 -116.46
C GLU A 961 -52.17 -18.50 -116.12
N GLY A 962 -53.45 -18.16 -116.26
CA GLY A 962 -54.59 -19.03 -115.92
C GLY A 962 -54.97 -19.09 -114.44
N TYR A 963 -54.44 -18.17 -113.62
CA TYR A 963 -54.77 -18.02 -112.20
C TYR A 963 -55.24 -16.59 -111.90
N THR A 964 -56.12 -16.47 -110.90
CA THR A 964 -56.60 -15.18 -110.43
C THR A 964 -55.51 -14.45 -109.63
N LEU A 965 -55.35 -13.14 -109.86
CA LEU A 965 -54.49 -12.27 -109.05
C LEU A 965 -54.95 -12.24 -107.60
N SER A 966 -54.00 -12.41 -106.67
CA SER A 966 -54.27 -12.30 -105.24
C SER A 966 -54.07 -10.86 -104.76
N ASP A 967 -55.16 -10.22 -104.32
CA ASP A 967 -55.10 -8.88 -103.70
C ASP A 967 -54.53 -8.90 -102.25
N LYS A 968 -54.17 -10.08 -101.73
CA LYS A 968 -53.66 -10.23 -100.37
C LYS A 968 -52.20 -9.75 -100.26
N GLU A 969 -51.99 -8.74 -99.44
CA GLU A 969 -50.66 -8.29 -99.00
C GLU A 969 -50.17 -9.16 -97.83
N MET A 970 -48.86 -9.45 -97.79
CA MET A 970 -48.22 -10.20 -96.72
C MET A 970 -47.10 -9.39 -96.09
N LYS A 971 -46.97 -9.42 -94.77
CA LYS A 971 -45.91 -8.71 -94.05
C LYS A 971 -44.82 -9.67 -93.60
N PHE A 972 -43.58 -9.21 -93.62
CA PHE A 972 -42.42 -9.95 -93.09
C PHE A 972 -41.36 -8.98 -92.54
N THR A 973 -40.51 -9.46 -91.63
CA THR A 973 -39.49 -8.67 -90.93
C THR A 973 -38.11 -9.25 -91.18
N ILE A 974 -37.10 -8.40 -91.36
CA ILE A 974 -35.67 -8.77 -91.33
C ILE A 974 -35.08 -8.37 -89.97
N SER A 975 -34.50 -9.32 -89.23
CA SER A 975 -33.90 -9.09 -87.90
C SER A 975 -32.65 -8.20 -87.92
N ASN A 976 -32.43 -7.46 -86.84
CA ASN A 976 -31.22 -6.66 -86.59
C ASN A 976 -30.16 -7.40 -85.73
N GLU A 977 -30.36 -8.69 -85.45
CA GLU A 977 -29.45 -9.48 -84.61
C GLU A 977 -28.55 -10.43 -85.42
N LYS A 978 -28.97 -10.83 -86.62
CA LYS A 978 -28.24 -11.76 -87.49
C LYS A 978 -28.62 -11.59 -88.96
N ILE A 979 -27.73 -12.03 -89.86
CA ILE A 979 -28.01 -12.15 -91.31
C ILE A 979 -28.94 -13.34 -91.54
N GLU A 980 -30.09 -13.14 -92.19
CA GLU A 980 -31.08 -14.19 -92.41
C GLU A 980 -31.81 -14.12 -93.76
N VAL A 981 -32.37 -15.25 -94.20
CA VAL A 981 -33.24 -15.35 -95.39
C VAL A 981 -34.63 -15.80 -94.95
N VAL A 982 -35.61 -14.91 -95.06
CA VAL A 982 -37.02 -15.18 -94.76
C VAL A 982 -37.64 -15.93 -95.94
N LYS A 983 -38.36 -17.04 -95.68
CA LYS A 983 -38.97 -17.87 -96.73
C LYS A 983 -40.50 -17.85 -96.63
N LEU A 984 -41.18 -17.51 -97.72
CA LEU A 984 -42.65 -17.49 -97.80
C LEU A 984 -43.16 -18.40 -98.92
N GLN A 985 -44.21 -19.17 -98.63
CA GLN A 985 -44.96 -19.93 -99.64
C GLN A 985 -46.31 -19.25 -99.90
N ILE A 986 -46.62 -19.01 -101.16
CA ILE A 986 -47.75 -18.20 -101.61
C ILE A 986 -48.57 -19.04 -102.58
N THR A 987 -49.91 -18.93 -102.53
CA THR A 987 -50.81 -19.73 -103.36
C THR A 987 -51.66 -18.83 -104.26
N ASN A 988 -52.00 -19.27 -105.49
CA ASN A 988 -53.12 -18.66 -106.25
C ASN A 988 -54.17 -19.71 -106.59
N LYS A 989 -55.43 -19.26 -106.67
CA LYS A 989 -56.54 -20.06 -107.15
C LYS A 989 -56.59 -20.01 -108.68
N LYS A 990 -56.82 -21.17 -109.29
CA LYS A 990 -56.96 -21.31 -110.74
C LYS A 990 -58.31 -20.75 -111.18
N ASP A 991 -58.35 -20.03 -112.30
CA ASP A 991 -59.61 -19.46 -112.81
C ASP A 991 -60.61 -20.57 -113.15
N THR A 992 -61.86 -20.44 -112.73
CA THR A 992 -62.98 -21.38 -113.00
C THR A 992 -64.05 -20.69 -113.86
N GLU A 993 -64.55 -21.39 -114.89
CA GLU A 993 -65.51 -20.85 -115.87
C GLU A 993 -66.84 -20.38 -115.22
N LYS A 994 -67.32 -19.20 -115.65
CA LYS A 994 -68.35 -18.36 -115.02
C LYS A 994 -69.79 -18.90 -115.14
N GLY A 995 -70.58 -18.65 -114.09
CA GLY A 995 -72.06 -18.56 -114.10
C GLY A 995 -72.55 -17.50 -113.08
N PRO A 996 -73.77 -16.92 -113.22
CA PRO A 996 -73.97 -15.46 -113.22
C PRO A 996 -74.73 -14.84 -112.02
N GLU A 997 -74.78 -13.49 -112.01
CA GLU A 997 -75.75 -12.55 -111.38
C GLU A 997 -75.76 -12.37 -109.84
N LYS A 998 -75.41 -11.18 -109.30
CA LYS A 998 -76.24 -9.96 -108.98
C LYS A 998 -77.31 -10.19 -107.89
N PRO A 999 -77.85 -9.16 -107.19
CA PRO A 999 -77.32 -7.87 -106.68
C PRO A 999 -77.85 -7.54 -105.25
N GLY A 1000 -77.57 -6.33 -104.72
CA GLY A 1000 -78.38 -5.67 -103.66
C GLY A 1000 -77.73 -5.65 -102.27
N GLU A 1001 -77.42 -4.45 -101.75
CA GLU A 1001 -78.19 -3.74 -100.70
C GLU A 1001 -78.00 -4.38 -99.31
N GLY A 1002 -77.69 -3.68 -98.22
CA GLY A 1002 -77.79 -2.28 -97.86
C GLY A 1002 -77.85 -2.25 -96.33
N THR A 1003 -77.36 -1.15 -95.75
CA THR A 1003 -77.88 -0.50 -94.53
C THR A 1003 -78.06 -1.28 -93.20
N GLU A 1004 -77.44 -0.67 -92.18
CA GLU A 1004 -77.98 -0.37 -90.84
C GLU A 1004 -77.75 -1.31 -89.63
N LYS A 1005 -77.28 -0.64 -88.57
CA LYS A 1005 -77.41 -0.86 -87.12
C LYS A 1005 -78.56 -1.78 -86.68
N PRO A 1006 -78.41 -2.52 -85.57
CA PRO A 1006 -78.56 -1.96 -84.20
C PRO A 1006 -77.39 -2.39 -83.27
N GLY A 1007 -77.11 -1.79 -82.09
CA GLY A 1007 -77.98 -1.77 -80.88
C GLY A 1007 -78.16 -3.20 -80.37
N GLU A 1008 -78.00 -3.60 -79.12
CA GLU A 1008 -78.00 -2.95 -77.81
C GLU A 1008 -77.82 -4.09 -76.76
N GLY A 1009 -77.56 -3.77 -75.49
CA GLY A 1009 -77.81 -4.70 -74.35
C GLY A 1009 -76.60 -4.96 -73.45
N THR A 1010 -76.26 -4.07 -72.50
CA THR A 1010 -76.64 -4.08 -71.06
C THR A 1010 -75.83 -5.09 -70.22
N GLU A 1011 -75.17 -4.73 -69.12
CA GLU A 1011 -75.67 -3.98 -67.96
C GLU A 1011 -74.66 -3.03 -67.27
N LYS A 1012 -75.25 -2.04 -66.58
CA LYS A 1012 -74.77 -1.07 -65.55
C LYS A 1012 -74.78 -1.74 -64.15
N PRO A 1013 -74.60 -1.04 -62.99
CA PRO A 1013 -74.06 0.31 -62.69
C PRO A 1013 -72.91 0.26 -61.63
N GLY A 1014 -72.12 1.32 -61.37
CA GLY A 1014 -72.41 2.47 -60.49
C GLY A 1014 -71.52 2.37 -59.23
N GLU A 1015 -70.64 3.28 -58.83
CA GLU A 1015 -70.70 4.73 -58.49
C GLU A 1015 -70.42 4.93 -56.98
N GLY A 1016 -69.54 5.90 -56.66
CA GLY A 1016 -69.38 6.58 -55.35
C GLY A 1016 -68.53 5.87 -54.28
N THR A 1017 -67.68 6.51 -53.46
CA THR A 1017 -67.31 7.92 -53.24
C THR A 1017 -66.21 7.97 -52.16
N GLU A 1018 -65.31 8.94 -52.30
CA GLU A 1018 -64.59 9.76 -51.28
C GLU A 1018 -64.27 9.29 -49.84
N LYS A 1019 -62.97 9.47 -49.49
CA LYS A 1019 -62.37 10.19 -48.31
C LYS A 1019 -62.76 9.79 -46.87
N PRO A 1020 -62.01 10.19 -45.81
CA PRO A 1020 -61.12 11.36 -45.62
C PRO A 1020 -59.62 11.13 -45.77
#